data_AF-D9XI41-F1
#
_entry.id   AF-D9XI41-F1
#
_cell.length_a   1.000
_cell.length_b   1.000
_cell.length_c   1.000
_cell.angle_alpha   90.00
_cell.angle_beta   90.00
_cell.angle_gamma   90.00
#
_symmetry.space_group_name_H-M   'P 1'
#
loop_
_entity.id
_entity.type
_entity.pdbx_description
1 polymer ?
#
loop_
_entity_poly.entity_id
_entity_poly.type
_entity_poly.pdbx_seq_one_letter_code
_entity_poly.pdbx_strand_id
1 'polypeptide(L)'
;MRFRGKSIRRKIVALLLVPLVSLTAIWSFATVLTGREAGDLFNVSSVVEKIGYPIEDTVRVLQEERRQTLVYLADPRASDGLAALRRSRSATDEAVGSIRENARNPDVRDAMGADTDERLTAVLDAFDGIESLRRSVEDGTVNRSQALDLYNRLVDPCYVLLANLHVVDNVELDKQYRALVNLARARELLAREDALLGSALVVGEISHSEERDVSDLVAQRTLMYDVNLPLLPVAERDRYESFWKNASTAPLRVAEEAAVASGAGTPRGVTAKSWDSAAGNVLDELGTLNDQANDRYQDRVHPVAVGVIAKAVIAGALGLIALLVSLFLSVRVGRTLIRDLRQLRLEAHEASGVRLPSVMRRLSAGEQVDIETEVPHLEYDKNEMGEVGQALNTLQRAAVEAAVKQAELRAGVSEVFVNLARRSQVLLHKQLTLLDAMERRTEDTEELADLFRLDHLTTRMRRHAEGLVILSGAAPSRQWRKPVQLMDVVRAAVAEVEDYERIEVRRLPRIAVTGPAVADVTHLVAELLENATVFSPPHTAVQVVGERVANGFTLEIHDRGLGMAAEALLDANLRLAETPEFELSDTDRLGLFVVSRLAQRQNVRVSLQPSPYGGTTAVVFIADALLTDDIPDTNGIGFRLDRPQLAAENEPRDTRRAALAQGTAQRPGLPASLLDGPVELEAPVDLDAIRDFPGALEVEDSDYGGLFLPCTSLTGAQDDTAGRRDPHQQSDARGAADLFRQRRRAERTGPAAPPPHPQAGQLPRTPGHRAAHPAGEDGRGDHPGLPAERSPRARPRFR
;
A
#
# COMPACT_ATOMS: atom_id res chain seq x y z
N MET A 1 -3.73 13.90 11.95
CA MET A 1 -3.16 12.94 12.93
C MET A 1 -1.64 12.86 12.76
N ARG A 2 -0.85 12.73 13.84
CA ARG A 2 0.63 12.85 13.80
C ARG A 2 1.32 11.48 13.69
N PHE A 3 1.64 11.03 12.46
CA PHE A 3 2.16 9.68 12.17
C PHE A 3 3.66 9.46 12.50
N ARG A 4 4.08 9.67 13.75
CA ARG A 4 5.37 9.15 14.26
C ARG A 4 5.28 7.63 14.51
N GLY A 5 6.37 6.90 14.29
CA GLY A 5 6.54 5.49 14.69
C GLY A 5 5.83 4.39 13.87
N LYS A 6 4.98 4.71 12.88
CA LYS A 6 4.31 3.68 12.05
C LYS A 6 5.10 3.36 10.76
N SER A 7 5.22 2.07 10.43
CA SER A 7 5.96 1.55 9.29
C SER A 7 5.48 2.11 7.93
N ILE A 8 6.38 2.18 6.95
CA ILE A 8 6.10 2.80 5.64
C ILE A 8 4.90 2.14 4.94
N ARG A 9 4.77 0.80 5.02
CA ARG A 9 3.58 0.05 4.59
C ARG A 9 2.26 0.63 5.12
N ARG A 10 2.20 1.04 6.39
CA ARG A 10 0.98 1.66 6.97
C ARG A 10 0.74 3.08 6.45
N LYS A 11 1.78 3.82 6.05
CA LYS A 11 1.64 5.14 5.40
C LYS A 11 1.13 5.00 3.97
N ILE A 12 1.74 4.14 3.16
CA ILE A 12 1.33 3.85 1.77
C ILE A 12 -0.12 3.38 1.73
N VAL A 13 -0.48 2.39 2.56
CA VAL A 13 -1.87 1.90 2.64
C VAL A 13 -2.84 3.00 3.08
N ALA A 14 -2.50 3.85 4.06
CA ALA A 14 -3.38 4.94 4.46
C ALA A 14 -3.58 6.00 3.35
N LEU A 15 -2.52 6.33 2.61
CA LEU A 15 -2.55 7.32 1.53
C LEU A 15 -3.35 6.81 0.32
N LEU A 16 -3.28 5.51 0.02
CA LEU A 16 -4.07 4.84 -1.02
C LEU A 16 -5.53 4.55 -0.61
N LEU A 17 -5.79 4.35 0.69
CA LEU A 17 -7.12 4.02 1.20
C LEU A 17 -8.06 5.24 1.29
N VAL A 18 -7.54 6.45 1.54
CA VAL A 18 -8.38 7.66 1.58
C VAL A 18 -9.09 7.94 0.24
N PRO A 19 -8.41 7.98 -0.92
CA PRO A 19 -9.08 8.14 -2.22
C PRO A 19 -10.08 7.01 -2.50
N LEU A 20 -9.75 5.78 -2.15
CA LEU A 20 -10.64 4.63 -2.36
C LEU A 20 -11.92 4.75 -1.52
N VAL A 21 -11.82 5.07 -0.23
CA VAL A 21 -12.99 5.26 0.65
C VAL A 21 -13.85 6.44 0.17
N SER A 22 -13.25 7.56 -0.26
CA SER A 22 -13.99 8.68 -0.83
C SER A 22 -14.72 8.29 -2.11
N LEU A 23 -14.07 7.56 -3.02
CA LEU A 23 -14.68 7.09 -4.26
C LEU A 23 -15.82 6.10 -3.99
N THR A 24 -15.65 5.17 -3.03
CA THR A 24 -16.72 4.25 -2.61
C THR A 24 -17.88 5.01 -2.00
N ALA A 25 -17.63 5.99 -1.13
CA ALA A 25 -18.69 6.79 -0.51
C ALA A 25 -19.50 7.59 -1.56
N ILE A 26 -18.82 8.22 -2.52
CA ILE A 26 -19.46 8.95 -3.63
C ILE A 26 -20.27 7.99 -4.52
N TRP A 27 -19.71 6.85 -4.90
CA TRP A 27 -20.41 5.86 -5.72
C TRP A 27 -21.62 5.26 -5.00
N SER A 28 -21.47 4.86 -3.73
CA SER A 28 -22.59 4.32 -2.95
C SER A 28 -23.68 5.37 -2.72
N PHE A 29 -23.33 6.64 -2.49
CA PHE A 29 -24.30 7.73 -2.40
C PHE A 29 -25.07 7.92 -3.72
N ALA A 30 -24.37 8.02 -4.86
CA ALA A 30 -25.00 8.14 -6.17
C ALA A 30 -25.87 6.91 -6.51
N THR A 31 -25.37 5.70 -6.23
CA THR A 31 -26.10 4.44 -6.48
C THR A 31 -27.35 4.31 -5.58
N VAL A 32 -27.32 4.84 -4.35
CA VAL A 32 -28.51 4.89 -3.48
C VAL A 32 -29.52 5.92 -3.99
N LEU A 33 -29.09 7.06 -4.55
CA LEU A 33 -30.01 8.04 -5.14
C LEU A 33 -30.69 7.48 -6.40
N THR A 34 -29.91 7.09 -7.42
CA THR A 34 -30.49 6.57 -8.68
C THR A 34 -31.14 5.19 -8.51
N GLY A 35 -30.77 4.45 -7.45
CA GLY A 35 -31.43 3.22 -7.04
C GLY A 35 -32.80 3.45 -6.38
N ARG A 36 -33.00 4.59 -5.71
CA ARG A 36 -34.34 5.02 -5.23
C ARG A 36 -35.23 5.40 -6.39
N GLU A 37 -34.77 6.29 -7.29
CA GLU A 37 -35.49 6.67 -8.52
C GLU A 37 -36.00 5.45 -9.31
N ALA A 38 -35.19 4.38 -9.40
CA ALA A 38 -35.59 3.12 -10.04
C ALA A 38 -36.54 2.26 -9.18
N GLY A 39 -36.44 2.29 -7.85
CA GLY A 39 -37.32 1.58 -6.92
C GLY A 39 -38.70 2.22 -6.77
N ASP A 40 -38.74 3.55 -6.66
CA ASP A 40 -39.97 4.36 -6.54
C ASP A 40 -40.88 4.12 -7.77
N LEU A 41 -40.29 3.97 -8.95
CA LEU A 41 -40.98 3.57 -10.18
C LEU A 41 -41.63 2.17 -10.12
N PHE A 42 -40.99 1.19 -9.46
CA PHE A 42 -41.61 -0.14 -9.23
C PHE A 42 -42.72 -0.07 -8.17
N ASN A 43 -42.51 0.72 -7.10
CA ASN A 43 -43.51 0.97 -6.06
C ASN A 43 -44.79 1.56 -6.67
N VAL A 44 -44.65 2.65 -7.43
CA VAL A 44 -45.74 3.31 -8.15
C VAL A 44 -46.47 2.34 -9.09
N SER A 45 -45.73 1.52 -9.86
CA SER A 45 -46.33 0.49 -10.72
C SER A 45 -47.22 -0.49 -9.92
N SER A 46 -46.74 -0.96 -8.75
CA SER A 46 -47.54 -1.83 -7.88
C SER A 46 -48.75 -1.13 -7.25
N VAL A 47 -48.72 0.18 -7.03
CA VAL A 47 -49.89 0.93 -6.53
C VAL A 47 -50.91 1.13 -7.64
N VAL A 48 -50.47 1.46 -8.86
CA VAL A 48 -51.35 1.56 -10.04
C VAL A 48 -52.04 0.21 -10.33
N GLU A 49 -51.29 -0.90 -10.30
CA GLU A 49 -51.83 -2.24 -10.58
C GLU A 49 -52.81 -2.75 -9.50
N LYS A 50 -52.52 -2.51 -8.21
CA LYS A 50 -53.31 -3.07 -7.08
C LYS A 50 -54.38 -2.14 -6.53
N ILE A 51 -54.27 -0.82 -6.75
CA ILE A 51 -55.20 0.19 -6.23
C ILE A 51 -55.79 1.02 -7.38
N GLY A 52 -54.96 1.51 -8.31
CA GLY A 52 -55.39 2.35 -9.43
C GLY A 52 -56.47 1.70 -10.33
N TYR A 53 -56.10 0.67 -11.09
CA TYR A 53 -57.05 0.00 -12.00
C TYR A 53 -58.23 -0.66 -11.26
N PRO A 54 -58.05 -1.32 -10.09
CA PRO A 54 -59.18 -1.86 -9.32
C PRO A 54 -60.17 -0.79 -8.84
N ILE A 55 -59.73 0.45 -8.61
CA ILE A 55 -60.63 1.58 -8.33
C ILE A 55 -61.36 2.04 -9.59
N GLU A 56 -60.70 2.11 -10.74
CA GLU A 56 -61.34 2.42 -12.03
C GLU A 56 -62.41 1.37 -12.40
N ASP A 57 -62.18 0.08 -12.11
CA ASP A 57 -63.17 -1.00 -12.25
C ASP A 57 -64.29 -0.88 -11.20
N THR A 58 -63.96 -0.59 -9.95
CA THR A 58 -64.95 -0.44 -8.85
C THR A 58 -65.91 0.72 -9.10
N VAL A 59 -65.44 1.81 -9.70
CA VAL A 59 -66.31 2.93 -10.13
C VAL A 59 -67.31 2.47 -11.20
N ARG A 60 -66.94 1.58 -12.13
CA ARG A 60 -67.88 1.06 -13.16
C ARG A 60 -69.01 0.23 -12.55
N VAL A 61 -68.74 -0.61 -11.56
CA VAL A 61 -69.81 -1.39 -10.88
C VAL A 61 -70.65 -0.52 -9.93
N LEU A 62 -70.06 0.49 -9.28
CA LEU A 62 -70.79 1.50 -8.50
C LEU A 62 -71.72 2.36 -9.38
N GLN A 63 -71.31 2.71 -10.60
CA GLN A 63 -72.15 3.39 -11.60
C GLN A 63 -73.41 2.56 -11.90
N GLU A 64 -73.26 1.26 -12.12
CA GLU A 64 -74.38 0.36 -12.39
C GLU A 64 -75.24 0.08 -11.15
N GLU A 65 -74.65 -0.08 -9.96
CA GLU A 65 -75.43 -0.22 -8.72
C GLU A 65 -76.26 1.05 -8.42
N ARG A 66 -75.69 2.24 -8.65
CA ARG A 66 -76.40 3.51 -8.59
C ARG A 66 -77.57 3.54 -9.58
N ARG A 67 -77.33 3.17 -10.83
CA ARG A 67 -78.36 3.13 -11.89
C ARG A 67 -79.52 2.21 -11.50
N GLN A 68 -79.22 0.97 -11.15
CA GLN A 68 -80.25 -0.02 -10.77
C GLN A 68 -80.97 0.35 -9.47
N THR A 69 -80.30 1.04 -8.54
CA THR A 69 -80.95 1.57 -7.32
C THR A 69 -81.95 2.66 -7.64
N LEU A 70 -81.59 3.62 -8.50
CA LEU A 70 -82.50 4.69 -8.89
C LEU A 70 -83.69 4.18 -9.72
N VAL A 71 -83.47 3.20 -10.61
CA VAL A 71 -84.55 2.52 -11.34
C VAL A 71 -85.46 1.72 -10.39
N TYR A 72 -84.90 1.05 -9.37
CA TYR A 72 -85.70 0.37 -8.35
C TYR A 72 -86.52 1.34 -7.48
N LEU A 73 -85.97 2.51 -7.14
CA LEU A 73 -86.73 3.58 -6.45
C LEU A 73 -87.80 4.23 -7.34
N ALA A 74 -87.65 4.17 -8.67
CA ALA A 74 -88.63 4.68 -9.63
C ALA A 74 -89.83 3.74 -9.79
N ASP A 75 -89.62 2.44 -9.98
CA ASP A 75 -90.68 1.42 -9.89
C ASP A 75 -90.23 0.18 -9.08
N PRO A 76 -90.52 0.14 -7.76
CA PRO A 76 -90.25 -1.02 -6.92
C PRO A 76 -91.04 -2.29 -7.30
N ARG A 77 -92.01 -2.20 -8.24
CA ARG A 77 -92.85 -3.33 -8.68
C ARG A 77 -92.40 -3.94 -10.01
N ALA A 78 -91.42 -3.34 -10.70
CA ALA A 78 -90.85 -3.90 -11.91
C ALA A 78 -90.23 -5.28 -11.63
N SER A 79 -90.67 -6.31 -12.36
CA SER A 79 -90.32 -7.72 -12.10
C SER A 79 -88.82 -7.99 -12.06
N ASP A 80 -88.08 -7.29 -12.90
CA ASP A 80 -86.67 -7.57 -13.17
C ASP A 80 -85.73 -6.63 -12.39
N GLY A 81 -86.25 -5.49 -11.89
CA GLY A 81 -85.46 -4.42 -11.26
C GLY A 81 -84.73 -4.89 -9.99
N LEU A 82 -85.43 -5.60 -9.10
CA LEU A 82 -84.82 -6.18 -7.90
C LEU A 82 -83.77 -7.26 -8.23
N ALA A 83 -83.93 -7.97 -9.35
CA ALA A 83 -82.97 -8.97 -9.82
C ALA A 83 -81.76 -8.36 -10.56
N ALA A 84 -81.90 -7.16 -11.12
CA ALA A 84 -80.79 -6.36 -11.63
C ALA A 84 -80.00 -5.74 -10.47
N LEU A 85 -80.67 -5.05 -9.54
CA LEU A 85 -80.05 -4.44 -8.36
C LEU A 85 -79.27 -5.43 -7.49
N ARG A 86 -79.78 -6.66 -7.31
CA ARG A 86 -79.04 -7.71 -6.59
C ARG A 86 -77.76 -8.14 -7.31
N ARG A 87 -77.75 -8.19 -8.64
CA ARG A 87 -76.55 -8.54 -9.43
C ARG A 87 -75.50 -7.45 -9.38
N SER A 88 -75.89 -6.18 -9.52
CA SER A 88 -74.95 -5.05 -9.42
C SER A 88 -74.35 -4.95 -8.01
N ARG A 89 -75.15 -5.12 -6.96
CA ARG A 89 -74.66 -5.18 -5.57
C ARG A 89 -73.58 -6.24 -5.36
N SER A 90 -73.81 -7.48 -5.81
CA SER A 90 -72.79 -8.54 -5.71
C SER A 90 -71.50 -8.21 -6.46
N ALA A 91 -71.58 -7.55 -7.62
CA ALA A 91 -70.41 -7.12 -8.37
C ALA A 91 -69.63 -6.00 -7.66
N THR A 92 -70.33 -5.02 -7.05
CA THR A 92 -69.71 -4.03 -6.17
C THR A 92 -69.02 -4.66 -4.97
N ASP A 93 -69.66 -5.66 -4.33
CA ASP A 93 -69.12 -6.31 -3.14
C ASP A 93 -67.82 -7.07 -3.44
N GLU A 94 -67.73 -7.72 -4.61
CA GLU A 94 -66.51 -8.37 -5.10
C GLU A 94 -65.39 -7.34 -5.39
N ALA A 95 -65.71 -6.26 -6.10
CA ALA A 95 -64.74 -5.23 -6.48
C ALA A 95 -64.19 -4.44 -5.28
N VAL A 96 -65.09 -3.99 -4.37
CA VAL A 96 -64.72 -3.35 -3.11
C VAL A 96 -63.97 -4.32 -2.19
N GLY A 97 -64.33 -5.61 -2.20
CA GLY A 97 -63.59 -6.67 -1.50
C GLY A 97 -62.14 -6.76 -1.94
N SER A 98 -61.89 -6.76 -3.25
CA SER A 98 -60.55 -6.77 -3.87
C SER A 98 -59.71 -5.56 -3.43
N ILE A 99 -60.28 -4.35 -3.43
CA ILE A 99 -59.58 -3.14 -2.93
C ILE A 99 -59.28 -3.27 -1.44
N ARG A 100 -60.24 -3.72 -0.61
CA ARG A 100 -60.04 -3.94 0.83
C ARG A 100 -58.96 -4.99 1.12
N GLU A 101 -58.76 -5.98 0.25
CA GLU A 101 -57.66 -6.95 0.36
C GLU A 101 -56.31 -6.32 -0.03
N ASN A 102 -56.24 -5.68 -1.20
CA ASN A 102 -55.01 -5.03 -1.67
C ASN A 102 -54.53 -3.92 -0.71
N ALA A 103 -55.44 -3.14 -0.12
CA ALA A 103 -55.14 -2.08 0.83
C ALA A 103 -54.76 -2.57 2.25
N ARG A 104 -54.77 -3.88 2.50
CA ARG A 104 -54.19 -4.52 3.71
C ARG A 104 -52.74 -4.94 3.52
N ASN A 105 -52.21 -4.93 2.29
CA ASN A 105 -50.83 -5.31 2.03
C ASN A 105 -49.89 -4.17 2.50
N PRO A 106 -48.96 -4.42 3.45
CA PRO A 106 -48.04 -3.39 3.93
C PRO A 106 -47.11 -2.87 2.84
N ASP A 107 -46.64 -3.72 1.92
CA ASP A 107 -45.80 -3.30 0.79
C ASP A 107 -46.50 -2.27 -0.11
N VAL A 108 -47.84 -2.32 -0.16
CA VAL A 108 -48.68 -1.40 -0.95
C VAL A 108 -48.90 -0.09 -0.18
N ARG A 109 -49.10 -0.16 1.13
CA ARG A 109 -49.20 1.00 2.03
C ARG A 109 -47.88 1.78 2.10
N ASP A 110 -46.76 1.10 2.33
CA ASP A 110 -45.42 1.69 2.41
C ASP A 110 -44.92 2.22 1.06
N ALA A 111 -45.43 1.70 -0.05
CA ALA A 111 -45.22 2.23 -1.40
C ALA A 111 -46.00 3.53 -1.69
N MET A 112 -46.99 3.89 -0.85
CA MET A 112 -47.72 5.15 -0.95
C MET A 112 -47.14 6.21 -0.01
N GLY A 113 -46.94 7.42 -0.52
CA GLY A 113 -46.72 8.60 0.32
C GLY A 113 -47.95 8.89 1.18
N ALA A 114 -47.75 9.52 2.34
CA ALA A 114 -48.80 9.76 3.34
C ALA A 114 -50.08 10.41 2.74
N ASP A 115 -49.93 11.43 1.90
CA ASP A 115 -51.03 12.10 1.18
C ASP A 115 -51.86 11.16 0.28
N THR A 116 -51.26 10.08 -0.22
CA THR A 116 -51.93 9.08 -1.07
C THR A 116 -52.59 8.01 -0.19
N ASP A 117 -51.95 7.64 0.92
CA ASP A 117 -52.49 6.70 1.90
C ASP A 117 -53.72 7.26 2.65
N GLU A 118 -53.71 8.55 2.98
CA GLU A 118 -54.87 9.26 3.53
C GLU A 118 -56.04 9.26 2.54
N ARG A 119 -55.76 9.46 1.24
CA ARG A 119 -56.78 9.41 0.17
C ARG A 119 -57.34 8.01 -0.05
N LEU A 120 -56.51 6.96 0.02
CA LEU A 120 -56.99 5.58 -0.01
C LEU A 120 -57.83 5.25 1.23
N THR A 121 -57.44 5.75 2.39
CA THR A 121 -58.22 5.59 3.62
C THR A 121 -59.58 6.28 3.49
N ALA A 122 -59.65 7.50 2.94
CA ALA A 122 -60.92 8.18 2.65
C ALA A 122 -61.81 7.45 1.61
N VAL A 123 -61.23 6.71 0.66
CA VAL A 123 -61.98 5.83 -0.27
C VAL A 123 -62.56 4.61 0.49
N LEU A 124 -61.77 3.99 1.37
CA LEU A 124 -62.22 2.85 2.18
C LEU A 124 -63.32 3.25 3.18
N ASP A 125 -63.15 4.38 3.87
CA ASP A 125 -64.14 4.95 4.79
C ASP A 125 -65.47 5.25 4.08
N ALA A 126 -65.40 5.73 2.83
CA ALA A 126 -66.60 5.91 2.01
C ALA A 126 -67.27 4.56 1.69
N PHE A 127 -66.50 3.55 1.25
CA PHE A 127 -67.02 2.22 0.95
C PHE A 127 -67.61 1.48 2.15
N ASP A 128 -67.20 1.79 3.39
CA ASP A 128 -67.84 1.26 4.61
C ASP A 128 -69.27 1.83 4.80
N GLY A 129 -69.58 2.98 4.21
CA GLY A 129 -70.93 3.58 4.19
C GLY A 129 -71.95 2.88 3.29
N ILE A 130 -71.53 2.03 2.34
CA ILE A 130 -72.40 1.47 1.29
C ILE A 130 -73.59 0.67 1.86
N GLU A 131 -73.36 -0.06 2.96
CA GLU A 131 -74.39 -0.88 3.59
C GLU A 131 -75.45 -0.03 4.31
N SER A 132 -75.10 1.19 4.73
CA SER A 132 -76.09 2.12 5.29
C SER A 132 -76.94 2.79 4.21
N LEU A 133 -76.35 3.05 3.04
CA LEU A 133 -77.07 3.49 1.84
C LEU A 133 -78.07 2.40 1.39
N ARG A 134 -77.61 1.16 1.24
CA ARG A 134 -78.46 0.02 0.80
C ARG A 134 -79.66 -0.21 1.73
N ARG A 135 -79.47 -0.17 3.05
CA ARG A 135 -80.58 -0.24 4.01
C ARG A 135 -81.54 0.94 3.92
N SER A 136 -81.02 2.17 3.78
CA SER A 136 -81.86 3.37 3.64
C SER A 136 -82.82 3.29 2.43
N VAL A 137 -82.36 2.65 1.34
CA VAL A 137 -83.14 2.36 0.13
C VAL A 137 -84.19 1.27 0.37
N GLU A 138 -83.84 0.19 1.08
CA GLU A 138 -84.75 -0.91 1.41
C GLU A 138 -85.86 -0.49 2.39
N ASP A 139 -85.53 0.35 3.38
CA ASP A 139 -86.48 0.95 4.31
C ASP A 139 -87.33 2.07 3.66
N GLY A 140 -87.05 2.45 2.40
CA GLY A 140 -87.76 3.50 1.67
C GLY A 140 -87.55 4.92 2.24
N THR A 141 -86.48 5.13 2.99
CA THR A 141 -86.21 6.39 3.72
C THR A 141 -85.48 7.47 2.90
N VAL A 142 -85.02 7.11 1.69
CA VAL A 142 -84.38 8.04 0.73
C VAL A 142 -85.09 8.03 -0.62
N ASN A 143 -85.14 9.19 -1.28
CA ASN A 143 -85.64 9.34 -2.65
C ASN A 143 -84.50 9.20 -3.70
N ARG A 144 -84.82 9.33 -4.99
CA ARG A 144 -83.87 9.17 -6.11
C ARG A 144 -82.65 10.10 -6.01
N SER A 145 -82.85 11.39 -5.74
CA SER A 145 -81.74 12.36 -5.67
C SER A 145 -80.90 12.19 -4.40
N GLN A 146 -81.52 11.84 -3.26
CA GLN A 146 -80.79 11.49 -2.04
C GLN A 146 -79.94 10.22 -2.21
N ALA A 147 -80.45 9.21 -2.92
CA ALA A 147 -79.69 8.00 -3.24
C ALA A 147 -78.52 8.31 -4.20
N LEU A 148 -78.75 9.13 -5.23
CA LEU A 148 -77.72 9.64 -6.14
C LEU A 148 -76.59 10.34 -5.37
N ASP A 149 -76.92 11.29 -4.48
CA ASP A 149 -75.96 12.00 -3.65
C ASP A 149 -75.13 11.08 -2.75
N LEU A 150 -75.75 10.03 -2.21
CA LEU A 150 -75.05 9.05 -1.36
C LEU A 150 -74.11 8.16 -2.18
N TYR A 151 -74.49 7.71 -3.39
CA TYR A 151 -73.55 7.03 -4.30
C TYR A 151 -72.43 7.96 -4.79
N ASN A 152 -72.72 9.24 -5.04
CA ASN A 152 -71.69 10.20 -5.46
C ASN A 152 -70.60 10.36 -4.39
N ARG A 153 -70.95 10.31 -3.10
CA ARG A 153 -69.98 10.30 -1.99
C ARG A 153 -69.11 9.03 -1.92
N LEU A 154 -69.53 7.92 -2.54
CA LEU A 154 -68.69 6.72 -2.71
C LEU A 154 -67.71 6.87 -3.87
N VAL A 155 -68.11 7.57 -4.94
CA VAL A 155 -67.37 7.64 -6.20
C VAL A 155 -66.43 8.85 -6.29
N ASP A 156 -66.80 10.00 -5.74
CA ASP A 156 -65.95 11.20 -5.81
C ASP A 156 -64.57 11.06 -5.10
N PRO A 157 -64.44 10.37 -3.95
CA PRO A 157 -63.12 10.07 -3.35
C PRO A 157 -62.20 9.26 -4.28
N CYS A 158 -62.75 8.34 -5.07
CA CYS A 158 -61.98 7.52 -6.03
C CYS A 158 -61.26 8.40 -7.06
N TYR A 159 -61.98 9.36 -7.64
CA TYR A 159 -61.39 10.33 -8.58
C TYR A 159 -60.39 11.28 -7.90
N VAL A 160 -60.60 11.63 -6.62
CA VAL A 160 -59.64 12.44 -5.85
C VAL A 160 -58.33 11.69 -5.56
N LEU A 161 -58.38 10.37 -5.34
CA LEU A 161 -57.20 9.52 -5.23
C LEU A 161 -56.49 9.38 -6.59
N LEU A 162 -57.20 8.93 -7.64
CA LEU A 162 -56.63 8.74 -8.97
C LEU A 162 -55.98 10.02 -9.52
N ALA A 163 -56.65 11.18 -9.41
CA ALA A 163 -56.13 12.46 -9.89
C ALA A 163 -54.95 13.02 -9.07
N ASN A 164 -54.50 12.31 -8.03
CA ASN A 164 -53.31 12.61 -7.24
C ASN A 164 -52.31 11.45 -7.14
N LEU A 165 -52.56 10.33 -7.84
CA LEU A 165 -51.62 9.22 -7.93
C LEU A 165 -50.45 9.64 -8.84
N HIS A 166 -49.25 9.76 -8.28
CA HIS A 166 -48.08 10.28 -8.99
C HIS A 166 -47.41 9.17 -9.81
N VAL A 167 -47.85 9.00 -11.06
CA VAL A 167 -47.46 7.85 -11.91
C VAL A 167 -46.03 7.95 -12.47
N VAL A 168 -45.51 9.17 -12.69
CA VAL A 168 -44.16 9.40 -13.23
C VAL A 168 -43.62 10.75 -12.77
N ASP A 169 -42.31 10.83 -12.44
CA ASP A 169 -41.53 12.07 -12.31
C ASP A 169 -41.32 12.79 -13.66
N ASN A 170 -42.42 13.10 -14.34
CA ASN A 170 -42.43 13.88 -15.57
C ASN A 170 -43.68 14.77 -15.57
N VAL A 171 -43.45 16.07 -15.35
CA VAL A 171 -44.47 17.12 -15.24
C VAL A 171 -45.46 17.15 -16.42
N GLU A 172 -45.06 16.69 -17.60
CA GLU A 172 -45.93 16.66 -18.77
C GLU A 172 -46.77 15.37 -18.84
N LEU A 173 -46.23 14.24 -18.38
CA LEU A 173 -46.99 12.99 -18.27
C LEU A 173 -47.93 12.97 -17.07
N ASP A 174 -47.57 13.59 -15.93
CA ASP A 174 -48.45 13.76 -14.77
C ASP A 174 -49.68 14.61 -15.12
N LYS A 175 -49.51 15.77 -15.77
CA LYS A 175 -50.64 16.57 -16.31
C LYS A 175 -51.56 15.75 -17.21
N GLN A 176 -50.98 14.97 -18.13
CA GLN A 176 -51.76 14.19 -19.08
C GLN A 176 -52.53 13.06 -18.40
N TYR A 177 -51.95 12.42 -17.37
CA TYR A 177 -52.69 11.45 -16.55
C TYR A 177 -53.84 12.11 -15.79
N ARG A 178 -53.60 13.24 -15.10
CA ARG A 178 -54.65 13.99 -14.40
C ARG A 178 -55.76 14.44 -15.35
N ALA A 179 -55.41 14.86 -16.56
CA ALA A 179 -56.37 15.19 -17.61
C ALA A 179 -57.21 13.96 -18.02
N LEU A 180 -56.60 12.79 -18.24
CA LEU A 180 -57.32 11.54 -18.54
C LEU A 180 -58.25 11.11 -17.39
N VAL A 181 -57.81 11.20 -16.13
CA VAL A 181 -58.65 10.92 -14.95
C VAL A 181 -59.84 11.90 -14.89
N ASN A 182 -59.64 13.17 -15.22
CA ASN A 182 -60.73 14.15 -15.32
C ASN A 182 -61.67 13.88 -16.50
N LEU A 183 -61.21 13.33 -17.64
CA LEU A 183 -62.09 12.88 -18.72
C LEU A 183 -62.87 11.60 -18.34
N ALA A 184 -62.25 10.70 -17.57
CA ALA A 184 -62.97 9.60 -16.93
C ALA A 184 -64.01 10.12 -15.92
N ARG A 185 -63.76 11.25 -15.25
CA ARG A 185 -64.74 11.94 -14.41
C ARG A 185 -65.84 12.63 -15.22
N ALA A 186 -65.55 13.13 -16.42
CA ALA A 186 -66.57 13.64 -17.35
C ALA A 186 -67.53 12.52 -17.81
N ARG A 187 -67.02 11.30 -18.05
CA ARG A 187 -67.84 10.10 -18.26
C ARG A 187 -68.71 9.76 -17.04
N GLU A 188 -68.18 9.89 -15.83
CA GLU A 188 -68.95 9.72 -14.59
C GLU A 188 -70.09 10.75 -14.44
N LEU A 189 -69.94 11.99 -14.93
CA LEU A 189 -71.04 12.96 -14.94
C LEU A 189 -72.19 12.51 -15.86
N LEU A 190 -71.90 11.98 -17.05
CA LEU A 190 -72.90 11.32 -17.90
C LEU A 190 -73.49 10.05 -17.23
N ALA A 191 -72.73 9.32 -16.42
CA ALA A 191 -73.23 8.17 -15.66
C ALA A 191 -74.06 8.57 -14.41
N ARG A 192 -74.00 9.83 -13.95
CA ARG A 192 -74.95 10.40 -12.97
C ARG A 192 -76.23 10.83 -13.67
N GLU A 193 -76.08 11.47 -14.81
CA GLU A 193 -77.15 11.95 -15.68
C GLU A 193 -78.04 10.81 -16.17
N ASP A 194 -77.48 9.72 -16.69
CA ASP A 194 -78.24 8.54 -17.10
C ASP A 194 -78.97 7.84 -15.94
N ALA A 195 -78.34 7.72 -14.77
CA ALA A 195 -79.01 7.15 -13.59
C ALA A 195 -80.21 8.01 -13.15
N LEU A 196 -80.09 9.34 -13.20
CA LEU A 196 -81.15 10.28 -12.80
C LEU A 196 -82.26 10.38 -13.85
N LEU A 197 -81.92 10.69 -15.09
CA LEU A 197 -82.87 10.89 -16.17
C LEU A 197 -83.50 9.57 -16.63
N GLY A 198 -82.72 8.49 -16.71
CA GLY A 198 -83.24 7.15 -17.03
C GLY A 198 -84.30 6.68 -16.02
N SER A 199 -84.06 6.88 -14.73
CA SER A 199 -85.04 6.53 -13.68
C SER A 199 -86.24 7.48 -13.59
N ALA A 200 -86.08 8.75 -13.94
CA ALA A 200 -87.20 9.69 -14.11
C ALA A 200 -88.11 9.27 -15.29
N LEU A 201 -87.51 8.89 -16.42
CA LEU A 201 -88.22 8.44 -17.63
C LEU A 201 -88.96 7.12 -17.47
N VAL A 202 -88.58 6.26 -16.50
CA VAL A 202 -89.34 5.05 -16.14
C VAL A 202 -90.71 5.39 -15.54
N VAL A 203 -90.80 6.45 -14.74
CA VAL A 203 -92.07 6.96 -14.18
C VAL A 203 -92.81 7.83 -15.21
N GLY A 204 -92.08 8.45 -16.14
CA GLY A 204 -92.62 9.40 -17.11
C GLY A 204 -92.78 10.83 -16.56
N GLU A 205 -92.09 11.15 -15.46
CA GLU A 205 -92.12 12.47 -14.81
C GLU A 205 -90.74 12.85 -14.26
N ILE A 206 -90.28 14.05 -14.62
CA ILE A 206 -89.08 14.72 -14.11
C ILE A 206 -89.51 15.85 -13.17
N SER A 207 -88.90 15.98 -11.99
CA SER A 207 -89.14 17.12 -11.08
C SER A 207 -88.25 18.34 -11.39
N HIS A 208 -88.66 19.54 -10.96
CA HIS A 208 -87.86 20.77 -11.07
C HIS A 208 -86.54 20.74 -10.28
N SER A 209 -86.29 19.72 -9.45
CA SER A 209 -84.95 19.38 -8.95
C SER A 209 -84.16 18.66 -10.03
N GLU A 210 -84.64 17.50 -10.44
CA GLU A 210 -83.95 16.60 -11.38
C GLU A 210 -83.67 17.26 -12.73
N GLU A 211 -84.57 18.14 -13.21
CA GLU A 211 -84.38 19.00 -14.39
C GLU A 211 -83.11 19.88 -14.29
N ARG A 212 -82.91 20.53 -13.14
CA ARG A 212 -81.74 21.39 -12.89
C ARG A 212 -80.49 20.56 -12.62
N ASP A 213 -80.62 19.48 -11.87
CA ASP A 213 -79.53 18.56 -11.56
C ASP A 213 -78.94 17.97 -12.87
N VAL A 214 -79.78 17.59 -13.84
CA VAL A 214 -79.36 17.17 -15.20
C VAL A 214 -78.65 18.32 -15.94
N SER A 215 -79.22 19.52 -15.95
CA SER A 215 -78.63 20.69 -16.62
C SER A 215 -77.24 21.05 -16.06
N ASP A 216 -77.10 21.02 -14.73
CA ASP A 216 -75.83 21.26 -14.03
C ASP A 216 -74.81 20.15 -14.29
N LEU A 217 -75.23 18.88 -14.45
CA LEU A 217 -74.35 17.78 -14.84
C LEU A 217 -73.82 17.95 -16.28
N VAL A 218 -74.68 18.30 -17.24
CA VAL A 218 -74.29 18.58 -18.64
C VAL A 218 -73.32 19.77 -18.72
N ALA A 219 -73.56 20.83 -17.95
CA ALA A 219 -72.69 22.00 -17.88
C ALA A 219 -71.31 21.63 -17.29
N GLN A 220 -71.27 20.90 -16.16
CA GLN A 220 -70.03 20.43 -15.55
C GLN A 220 -69.25 19.49 -16.47
N ARG A 221 -69.93 18.57 -17.15
CA ARG A 221 -69.35 17.64 -18.13
C ARG A 221 -68.67 18.39 -19.27
N THR A 222 -69.33 19.40 -19.82
CA THR A 222 -68.80 20.26 -20.89
C THR A 222 -67.53 21.00 -20.44
N LEU A 223 -67.59 21.68 -19.28
CA LEU A 223 -66.44 22.38 -18.70
C LEU A 223 -65.27 21.43 -18.41
N MET A 224 -65.54 20.19 -18.01
CA MET A 224 -64.51 19.19 -17.76
C MET A 224 -63.76 18.80 -19.05
N TYR A 225 -64.44 18.71 -20.19
CA TYR A 225 -63.78 18.55 -21.49
C TYR A 225 -62.99 19.80 -21.88
N ASP A 226 -63.59 20.99 -21.82
CA ASP A 226 -62.95 22.25 -22.22
C ASP A 226 -61.63 22.53 -21.48
N VAL A 227 -61.56 22.19 -20.20
CA VAL A 227 -60.35 22.41 -19.36
C VAL A 227 -59.28 21.34 -19.58
N ASN A 228 -59.66 20.07 -19.81
CA ASN A 228 -58.70 18.96 -19.82
C ASN A 228 -58.24 18.53 -21.22
N LEU A 229 -59.07 18.70 -22.27
CA LEU A 229 -58.68 18.41 -23.66
C LEU A 229 -57.46 19.22 -24.16
N PRO A 230 -57.27 20.50 -23.78
CA PRO A 230 -56.06 21.25 -24.12
C PRO A 230 -54.78 20.71 -23.49
N LEU A 231 -54.88 19.97 -22.38
CA LEU A 231 -53.74 19.36 -21.67
C LEU A 231 -53.28 18.04 -22.31
N LEU A 232 -54.10 17.45 -23.18
CA LEU A 232 -53.75 16.22 -23.91
C LEU A 232 -52.99 16.51 -25.21
N PRO A 233 -52.18 15.54 -25.71
CA PRO A 233 -51.60 15.61 -27.05
C PRO A 233 -52.65 15.83 -28.12
N VAL A 234 -52.28 16.51 -29.22
CA VAL A 234 -53.22 16.85 -30.31
C VAL A 234 -53.95 15.60 -30.83
N ALA A 235 -53.22 14.51 -31.12
CA ALA A 235 -53.80 13.26 -31.60
C ALA A 235 -54.67 12.47 -30.58
N GLU A 236 -54.72 12.91 -29.31
CA GLU A 236 -55.66 12.44 -28.28
C GLU A 236 -56.89 13.33 -28.25
N ARG A 237 -56.66 14.66 -28.16
CA ARG A 237 -57.69 15.70 -28.23
C ARG A 237 -58.59 15.55 -29.44
N ASP A 238 -57.99 15.39 -30.62
CA ASP A 238 -58.70 15.24 -31.90
C ASP A 238 -59.68 14.04 -31.88
N ARG A 239 -59.39 12.98 -31.12
CA ARG A 239 -60.28 11.81 -31.01
C ARG A 239 -61.51 12.11 -30.17
N TYR A 240 -61.33 12.71 -29.00
CA TYR A 240 -62.44 13.14 -28.15
C TYR A 240 -63.29 14.23 -28.82
N GLU A 241 -62.65 15.19 -29.50
CA GLU A 241 -63.36 16.18 -30.32
C GLU A 241 -64.13 15.52 -31.47
N SER A 242 -63.54 14.56 -32.17
CA SER A 242 -64.22 13.84 -33.27
C SER A 242 -65.36 12.97 -32.77
N PHE A 243 -65.24 12.38 -31.58
CA PHE A 243 -66.29 11.61 -30.92
C PHE A 243 -67.54 12.47 -30.63
N TRP A 244 -67.38 13.62 -29.98
CA TRP A 244 -68.51 14.52 -29.71
C TRP A 244 -69.08 15.18 -30.98
N LYS A 245 -68.28 15.29 -32.04
CA LYS A 245 -68.73 15.73 -33.38
C LYS A 245 -69.36 14.60 -34.22
N ASN A 246 -69.29 13.34 -33.77
CA ASN A 246 -69.82 12.18 -34.50
C ASN A 246 -71.35 12.17 -34.53
N ALA A 247 -71.91 11.47 -35.52
CA ALA A 247 -73.34 11.19 -35.59
C ALA A 247 -73.80 10.19 -34.51
N SER A 248 -72.91 9.31 -33.98
CA SER A 248 -73.27 8.37 -32.90
C SER A 248 -73.69 9.06 -31.61
N THR A 249 -73.11 10.24 -31.29
CA THR A 249 -73.43 11.02 -30.08
C THR A 249 -74.60 12.00 -30.26
N ALA A 250 -75.11 12.17 -31.49
CA ALA A 250 -76.20 13.11 -31.76
C ALA A 250 -77.56 12.74 -31.12
N PRO A 251 -77.99 11.46 -31.08
CA PRO A 251 -79.25 11.07 -30.42
C PRO A 251 -79.25 11.38 -28.92
N LEU A 252 -78.10 11.25 -28.25
CA LEU A 252 -77.96 11.64 -26.85
C LEU A 252 -78.17 13.14 -26.69
N ARG A 253 -77.40 13.98 -27.40
CA ARG A 253 -77.48 15.44 -27.27
C ARG A 253 -78.88 16.01 -27.56
N VAL A 254 -79.61 15.41 -28.50
CA VAL A 254 -81.02 15.76 -28.78
C VAL A 254 -81.95 15.33 -27.63
N ALA A 255 -81.69 14.20 -26.97
CA ALA A 255 -82.46 13.74 -25.82
C ALA A 255 -82.18 14.58 -24.55
N GLU A 256 -80.93 15.01 -24.35
CA GLU A 256 -80.52 15.97 -23.31
C GLU A 256 -81.23 17.31 -23.49
N GLU A 257 -81.15 17.89 -24.69
CA GLU A 257 -81.83 19.16 -25.03
C GLU A 257 -83.35 19.04 -24.88
N ALA A 258 -83.95 17.92 -25.30
CA ALA A 258 -85.39 17.68 -25.14
C ALA A 258 -85.82 17.51 -23.67
N ALA A 259 -84.99 16.90 -22.82
CA ALA A 259 -85.26 16.77 -21.38
C ALA A 259 -85.20 18.14 -20.69
N VAL A 260 -84.13 18.91 -20.90
CA VAL A 260 -83.97 20.25 -20.30
C VAL A 260 -85.00 21.26 -20.84
N ALA A 261 -85.29 21.25 -22.14
CA ALA A 261 -86.25 22.18 -22.75
C ALA A 261 -87.73 21.85 -22.47
N SER A 262 -88.04 20.64 -21.96
CA SER A 262 -89.42 20.29 -21.59
C SER A 262 -89.88 20.93 -20.28
N GLY A 263 -88.94 21.24 -19.37
CA GLY A 263 -89.24 21.53 -17.97
C GLY A 263 -89.77 20.31 -17.21
N ALA A 264 -90.04 20.49 -15.91
CA ALA A 264 -90.66 19.45 -15.08
C ALA A 264 -92.04 18.99 -15.59
N GLY A 265 -92.36 17.73 -15.31
CA GLY A 265 -93.50 16.99 -15.85
C GLY A 265 -93.04 15.88 -16.80
N THR A 266 -93.90 15.49 -17.74
CA THR A 266 -93.56 14.47 -18.76
C THR A 266 -92.77 15.09 -19.91
N PRO A 267 -91.49 14.72 -20.10
CA PRO A 267 -90.66 15.28 -21.16
C PRO A 267 -91.14 14.84 -22.55
N ARG A 268 -91.01 15.72 -23.54
CA ARG A 268 -91.51 15.49 -24.90
C ARG A 268 -90.37 15.16 -25.86
N GLY A 269 -90.53 14.09 -26.64
CA GLY A 269 -89.57 13.66 -27.66
C GLY A 269 -88.52 12.65 -27.17
N VAL A 270 -88.41 12.41 -25.86
CA VAL A 270 -87.58 11.36 -25.27
C VAL A 270 -88.45 10.35 -24.51
N THR A 271 -88.02 9.08 -24.47
CA THR A 271 -88.64 7.97 -23.74
C THR A 271 -87.56 7.20 -23.00
N ALA A 272 -87.91 6.43 -21.95
CA ALA A 272 -86.94 5.60 -21.22
C ALA A 272 -86.11 4.71 -22.18
N LYS A 273 -86.76 4.06 -23.15
CA LYS A 273 -86.08 3.19 -24.13
C LYS A 273 -85.15 3.94 -25.08
N SER A 274 -85.56 5.11 -25.57
CA SER A 274 -84.72 5.90 -26.48
C SER A 274 -83.55 6.54 -25.75
N TRP A 275 -83.73 6.93 -24.48
CA TRP A 275 -82.65 7.39 -23.62
C TRP A 275 -81.66 6.26 -23.32
N ASP A 276 -82.14 5.12 -22.81
CA ASP A 276 -81.33 3.94 -22.46
C ASP A 276 -80.43 3.49 -23.64
N SER A 277 -80.98 3.47 -24.85
CA SER A 277 -80.20 3.15 -26.07
C SER A 277 -79.22 4.27 -26.50
N ALA A 278 -79.49 5.54 -26.19
CA ALA A 278 -78.62 6.65 -26.57
C ALA A 278 -77.49 6.85 -25.56
N ALA A 279 -77.82 6.93 -24.27
CA ALA A 279 -76.85 7.09 -23.19
C ALA A 279 -75.97 5.85 -23.02
N GLY A 280 -76.54 4.64 -23.11
CA GLY A 280 -75.77 3.38 -23.04
C GLY A 280 -74.71 3.29 -24.15
N ASN A 281 -75.09 3.51 -25.41
CA ASN A 281 -74.14 3.51 -26.53
C ASN A 281 -73.02 4.54 -26.37
N VAL A 282 -73.34 5.77 -25.95
CA VAL A 282 -72.32 6.82 -25.74
C VAL A 282 -71.42 6.50 -24.54
N LEU A 283 -71.96 5.91 -23.46
CA LEU A 283 -71.15 5.44 -22.33
C LEU A 283 -70.21 4.29 -22.75
N ASP A 284 -70.65 3.33 -23.56
CA ASP A 284 -69.80 2.22 -24.00
C ASP A 284 -68.73 2.65 -25.01
N GLU A 285 -69.07 3.49 -26.01
CA GLU A 285 -68.09 4.08 -26.93
C GLU A 285 -67.07 4.96 -26.19
N LEU A 286 -67.51 5.79 -25.23
CA LEU A 286 -66.63 6.65 -24.43
C LEU A 286 -65.78 5.86 -23.42
N GLY A 287 -66.26 4.72 -22.93
CA GLY A 287 -65.48 3.80 -22.10
C GLY A 287 -64.33 3.21 -22.89
N THR A 288 -64.64 2.66 -24.06
CA THR A 288 -63.66 2.14 -25.02
C THR A 288 -62.64 3.20 -25.43
N LEU A 289 -63.07 4.46 -25.62
CA LEU A 289 -62.17 5.57 -25.94
C LEU A 289 -61.23 5.94 -24.78
N ASN A 290 -61.75 5.98 -23.54
CA ASN A 290 -60.96 6.25 -22.33
C ASN A 290 -59.94 5.15 -22.07
N ASP A 291 -60.34 3.87 -22.15
CA ASP A 291 -59.47 2.72 -21.92
C ASP A 291 -58.31 2.72 -22.92
N GLN A 292 -58.62 2.88 -24.21
CA GLN A 292 -57.60 3.05 -25.25
C GLN A 292 -56.69 4.27 -25.02
N ALA A 293 -57.20 5.36 -24.41
CA ALA A 293 -56.41 6.57 -24.15
C ALA A 293 -55.45 6.38 -22.96
N ASN A 294 -55.86 5.60 -21.96
CA ASN A 294 -54.97 5.10 -20.91
C ASN A 294 -53.91 4.16 -21.48
N ASP A 295 -54.27 3.17 -22.30
CA ASP A 295 -53.30 2.28 -22.98
C ASP A 295 -52.22 3.09 -23.74
N ARG A 296 -52.67 4.04 -24.57
CA ARG A 296 -51.79 4.95 -25.33
C ARG A 296 -51.03 5.93 -24.44
N TYR A 297 -51.41 6.13 -23.19
CA TYR A 297 -50.62 6.84 -22.19
C TYR A 297 -49.55 5.92 -21.59
N GLN A 298 -49.89 4.69 -21.20
CA GLN A 298 -48.94 3.70 -20.70
C GLN A 298 -47.83 3.37 -21.72
N ASP A 299 -48.17 3.25 -23.01
CA ASP A 299 -47.20 3.10 -24.12
C ASP A 299 -46.15 4.23 -24.17
N ARG A 300 -46.51 5.44 -23.69
CA ARG A 300 -45.62 6.62 -23.66
C ARG A 300 -44.88 6.76 -22.33
N VAL A 301 -45.43 6.24 -21.23
CA VAL A 301 -44.77 6.12 -19.93
C VAL A 301 -43.68 5.05 -19.96
N HIS A 302 -43.98 3.87 -20.49
CA HIS A 302 -43.09 2.70 -20.49
C HIS A 302 -41.65 2.96 -20.98
N PRO A 303 -41.39 3.65 -22.11
CA PRO A 303 -40.01 3.96 -22.54
C PRO A 303 -39.30 4.97 -21.62
N VAL A 304 -40.03 5.86 -20.92
CA VAL A 304 -39.45 6.77 -19.92
C VAL A 304 -39.06 5.98 -18.68
N ALA A 305 -39.96 5.12 -18.19
CA ALA A 305 -39.75 4.22 -17.07
C ALA A 305 -38.51 3.30 -17.28
N VAL A 306 -38.48 2.57 -18.40
CA VAL A 306 -37.31 1.75 -18.79
C VAL A 306 -36.06 2.60 -18.95
N GLY A 307 -36.17 3.84 -19.44
CA GLY A 307 -35.06 4.77 -19.56
C GLY A 307 -34.44 5.20 -18.22
N VAL A 308 -35.22 5.30 -17.14
CA VAL A 308 -34.71 5.56 -15.78
C VAL A 308 -33.98 4.32 -15.25
N ILE A 309 -34.61 3.14 -15.32
CA ILE A 309 -34.02 1.87 -14.86
C ILE A 309 -32.71 1.57 -15.60
N ALA A 310 -32.67 1.76 -16.93
CA ALA A 310 -31.47 1.56 -17.73
C ALA A 310 -30.33 2.51 -17.33
N LYS A 311 -30.62 3.79 -17.06
CA LYS A 311 -29.63 4.74 -16.53
C LYS A 311 -29.11 4.32 -15.15
N ALA A 312 -29.99 3.87 -14.25
CA ALA A 312 -29.61 3.39 -12.92
C ALA A 312 -28.65 2.18 -13.01
N VAL A 313 -28.99 1.18 -13.82
CA VAL A 313 -28.16 -0.02 -14.04
C VAL A 313 -26.82 0.34 -14.68
N ILE A 314 -26.81 1.20 -15.70
CA ILE A 314 -25.57 1.62 -16.38
C ILE A 314 -24.67 2.44 -15.44
N ALA A 315 -25.22 3.40 -14.69
CA ALA A 315 -24.45 4.22 -13.74
C ALA A 315 -23.88 3.37 -12.59
N GLY A 316 -24.70 2.47 -12.02
CA GLY A 316 -24.27 1.52 -11.00
C GLY A 316 -23.14 0.62 -11.50
N ALA A 317 -23.30 0.01 -12.68
CA ALA A 317 -22.30 -0.88 -13.28
C ALA A 317 -20.99 -0.17 -13.64
N LEU A 318 -21.05 1.01 -14.30
CA LEU A 318 -19.86 1.79 -14.65
C LEU A 318 -19.10 2.26 -13.39
N GLY A 319 -19.81 2.69 -12.35
CA GLY A 319 -19.19 3.07 -11.09
C GLY A 319 -18.59 1.89 -10.32
N LEU A 320 -19.22 0.71 -10.36
CA LEU A 320 -18.63 -0.52 -9.83
C LEU A 320 -17.34 -0.91 -10.58
N ILE A 321 -17.34 -0.81 -11.91
CA ILE A 321 -16.15 -1.04 -12.74
C ILE A 321 -15.04 -0.03 -12.36
N ALA A 322 -15.38 1.25 -12.22
CA ALA A 322 -14.42 2.28 -11.81
C ALA A 322 -13.82 2.02 -10.41
N LEU A 323 -14.63 1.53 -9.46
CA LEU A 323 -14.15 1.09 -8.14
C LEU A 323 -13.24 -0.13 -8.22
N LEU A 324 -13.60 -1.14 -9.00
CA LEU A 324 -12.78 -2.35 -9.16
C LEU A 324 -11.43 -2.03 -9.84
N VAL A 325 -11.41 -1.15 -10.85
CA VAL A 325 -10.18 -0.66 -11.49
C VAL A 325 -9.35 0.17 -10.51
N SER A 326 -9.97 1.06 -9.74
CA SER A 326 -9.29 1.87 -8.71
C SER A 326 -8.67 1.00 -7.61
N LEU A 327 -9.42 0.01 -7.10
CA LEU A 327 -8.95 -0.98 -6.14
C LEU A 327 -7.79 -1.81 -6.71
N PHE A 328 -7.92 -2.30 -7.95
CA PHE A 328 -6.86 -3.06 -8.62
C PHE A 328 -5.57 -2.24 -8.77
N LEU A 329 -5.68 -1.00 -9.27
CA LEU A 329 -4.53 -0.12 -9.48
C LEU A 329 -3.87 0.26 -8.14
N SER A 330 -4.68 0.57 -7.12
CA SER A 330 -4.24 0.83 -5.74
C SER A 330 -3.49 -0.37 -5.13
N VAL A 331 -4.05 -1.58 -5.25
CA VAL A 331 -3.40 -2.81 -4.77
C VAL A 331 -2.14 -3.15 -5.57
N ARG A 332 -2.11 -2.87 -6.88
CA ARG A 332 -0.92 -3.06 -7.74
C ARG A 332 0.21 -2.11 -7.31
N VAL A 333 -0.02 -0.80 -7.36
CA VAL A 333 0.98 0.22 -7.00
C VAL A 333 1.45 0.05 -5.54
N GLY A 334 0.52 -0.20 -4.62
CA GLY A 334 0.84 -0.49 -3.23
C GLY A 334 1.70 -1.74 -3.05
N ARG A 335 1.47 -2.80 -3.85
CA ARG A 335 2.31 -4.02 -3.82
C ARG A 335 3.72 -3.79 -4.34
N THR A 336 3.88 -3.05 -5.44
CA THR A 336 5.20 -2.72 -6.02
C THR A 336 6.02 -1.92 -4.99
N LEU A 337 5.53 -0.75 -4.57
CA LEU A 337 6.22 0.11 -3.59
C LEU A 337 6.57 -0.61 -2.26
N ILE A 338 5.74 -1.55 -1.79
CA ILE A 338 6.01 -2.34 -0.58
C ILE A 338 7.04 -3.46 -0.84
N ARG A 339 7.10 -4.03 -2.04
CA ARG A 339 8.12 -5.02 -2.44
C ARG A 339 9.48 -4.34 -2.50
N ASP A 340 9.59 -3.24 -3.24
CA ASP A 340 10.88 -2.63 -3.59
C ASP A 340 11.56 -2.06 -2.33
N LEU A 341 10.79 -1.34 -1.49
CA LEU A 341 11.24 -0.89 -0.16
C LEU A 341 11.58 -2.03 0.80
N ARG A 342 11.04 -3.25 0.61
CA ARG A 342 11.42 -4.43 1.41
C ARG A 342 12.71 -5.05 0.88
N GLN A 343 12.92 -5.05 -0.44
CA GLN A 343 14.12 -5.56 -1.08
C GLN A 343 15.34 -4.69 -0.71
N LEU A 344 15.29 -3.38 -0.95
CA LEU A 344 16.35 -2.44 -0.53
C LEU A 344 16.68 -2.55 0.97
N ARG A 345 15.66 -2.72 1.83
CA ARG A 345 15.86 -2.92 3.28
C ARG A 345 16.58 -4.23 3.60
N LEU A 346 16.31 -5.31 2.88
CA LEU A 346 16.96 -6.60 3.11
C LEU A 346 18.42 -6.56 2.67
N GLU A 347 18.67 -6.08 1.45
CA GLU A 347 20.02 -5.93 0.87
C GLU A 347 20.92 -5.05 1.75
N ALA A 348 20.43 -3.87 2.17
CA ALA A 348 21.14 -2.98 3.08
C ALA A 348 21.45 -3.61 4.46
N HIS A 349 20.57 -4.48 4.96
CA HIS A 349 20.71 -5.09 6.29
C HIS A 349 21.60 -6.34 6.27
N GLU A 350 21.60 -7.10 5.17
CA GLU A 350 22.51 -8.23 4.95
C GLU A 350 23.95 -7.75 4.72
N ALA A 351 24.14 -6.71 3.91
CA ALA A 351 25.45 -6.11 3.66
C ALA A 351 26.11 -5.57 4.94
N SER A 352 25.34 -4.83 5.76
CA SER A 352 25.82 -4.26 7.02
C SER A 352 25.93 -5.27 8.17
N GLY A 353 25.02 -6.26 8.24
CA GLY A 353 24.97 -7.22 9.34
C GLY A 353 25.90 -8.43 9.19
N VAL A 354 26.25 -8.81 7.95
CA VAL A 354 27.04 -10.03 7.67
C VAL A 354 28.21 -9.77 6.74
N ARG A 355 27.97 -9.25 5.52
CA ARG A 355 28.97 -9.30 4.43
C ARG A 355 30.20 -8.43 4.70
N LEU A 356 30.03 -7.13 4.98
CA LEU A 356 31.16 -6.25 5.32
C LEU A 356 31.95 -6.78 6.54
N PRO A 357 31.30 -7.17 7.66
CA PRO A 357 32.00 -7.82 8.78
C PRO A 357 32.73 -9.13 8.45
N SER A 358 32.36 -9.89 7.41
CA SER A 358 33.16 -11.04 6.94
C SER A 358 34.34 -10.63 6.06
N VAL A 359 34.16 -9.67 5.15
CA VAL A 359 35.25 -9.16 4.28
C VAL A 359 36.35 -8.54 5.12
N MET A 360 36.01 -7.69 6.10
CA MET A 360 36.99 -7.07 7.01
C MET A 360 37.80 -8.12 7.80
N ARG A 361 37.16 -9.21 8.26
CA ARG A 361 37.85 -10.28 8.98
C ARG A 361 38.81 -11.08 8.08
N ARG A 362 38.43 -11.35 6.83
CA ARG A 362 39.27 -12.06 5.86
C ARG A 362 40.48 -11.23 5.45
N LEU A 363 40.29 -9.93 5.20
CA LEU A 363 41.40 -8.99 4.98
C LEU A 363 42.33 -8.91 6.19
N SER A 364 41.80 -8.87 7.42
CA SER A 364 42.64 -8.90 8.64
C SER A 364 43.41 -10.21 8.87
N ALA A 365 43.00 -11.30 8.20
CA ALA A 365 43.69 -12.59 8.22
C ALA A 365 44.74 -12.73 7.09
N GLY A 366 44.89 -11.72 6.23
CA GLY A 366 45.80 -11.75 5.08
C GLY A 366 45.25 -12.50 3.86
N GLU A 367 43.95 -12.80 3.80
CA GLU A 367 43.34 -13.31 2.56
C GLU A 367 43.26 -12.20 1.51
N GLN A 368 43.66 -12.51 0.27
CA GLN A 368 43.33 -11.67 -0.88
C GLN A 368 41.83 -11.79 -1.17
N VAL A 369 41.16 -10.64 -1.35
CA VAL A 369 39.72 -10.55 -1.60
C VAL A 369 39.49 -9.82 -2.92
N ASP A 370 38.88 -10.51 -3.89
CA ASP A 370 38.43 -9.89 -5.14
C ASP A 370 37.16 -9.05 -4.90
N ILE A 371 37.19 -7.82 -5.38
CA ILE A 371 36.13 -6.82 -5.24
C ILE A 371 34.91 -7.19 -6.09
N GLU A 372 35.11 -7.71 -7.31
CA GLU A 372 34.00 -8.03 -8.22
C GLU A 372 33.24 -9.30 -7.78
N THR A 373 33.92 -10.25 -7.14
CA THR A 373 33.30 -11.45 -6.56
C THR A 373 32.46 -11.14 -5.30
N GLU A 374 32.93 -10.25 -4.42
CA GLU A 374 32.20 -9.91 -3.18
C GLU A 374 31.11 -8.84 -3.36
N VAL A 375 31.34 -7.85 -4.23
CA VAL A 375 30.41 -6.76 -4.53
C VAL A 375 30.21 -6.63 -6.06
N PRO A 376 29.52 -7.60 -6.69
CA PRO A 376 29.24 -7.54 -8.11
C PRO A 376 28.37 -6.31 -8.47
N HIS A 377 28.59 -5.81 -9.69
CA HIS A 377 27.77 -4.76 -10.28
C HIS A 377 26.33 -5.24 -10.50
N LEU A 378 25.39 -4.66 -9.75
CA LEU A 378 23.97 -4.97 -9.84
C LEU A 378 23.24 -3.96 -10.74
N GLU A 379 22.53 -4.43 -11.76
CA GLU A 379 21.61 -3.60 -12.53
C GLU A 379 20.33 -3.34 -11.72
N TYR A 380 19.97 -2.07 -11.55
CA TYR A 380 18.76 -1.64 -10.87
C TYR A 380 17.77 -0.99 -11.85
N ASP A 381 16.47 -1.05 -11.53
CA ASP A 381 15.41 -0.40 -12.32
C ASP A 381 15.61 1.13 -12.43
N LYS A 382 15.22 1.72 -13.57
CA LYS A 382 15.33 3.17 -13.83
C LYS A 382 14.23 3.97 -13.13
N ASN A 383 14.18 3.90 -11.81
CA ASN A 383 13.28 4.64 -10.92
C ASN A 383 14.02 5.10 -9.65
N GLU A 384 13.37 5.93 -8.84
CA GLU A 384 13.98 6.58 -7.66
C GLU A 384 14.41 5.59 -6.57
N MET A 385 13.90 4.34 -6.58
CA MET A 385 14.35 3.28 -5.67
C MET A 385 15.60 2.57 -6.21
N GLY A 386 15.69 2.39 -7.53
CA GLY A 386 16.86 1.82 -8.19
C GLY A 386 18.07 2.75 -8.17
N GLU A 387 17.87 4.07 -8.29
CA GLU A 387 18.93 5.07 -8.06
C GLU A 387 19.53 4.96 -6.66
N VAL A 388 18.69 4.76 -5.62
CA VAL A 388 19.15 4.53 -4.25
C VAL A 388 19.85 3.18 -4.09
N GLY A 389 19.40 2.14 -4.80
CA GLY A 389 20.07 0.83 -4.86
C GLY A 389 21.47 0.94 -5.49
N GLN A 390 21.59 1.60 -6.63
CA GLN A 390 22.84 1.85 -7.34
C GLN A 390 23.81 2.68 -6.49
N ALA A 391 23.33 3.74 -5.84
CA ALA A 391 24.15 4.56 -4.93
C ALA A 391 24.66 3.74 -3.72
N LEU A 392 23.84 2.85 -3.17
CA LEU A 392 24.23 1.96 -2.06
C LEU A 392 25.25 0.89 -2.50
N ASN A 393 25.06 0.25 -3.65
CA ASN A 393 26.02 -0.70 -4.23
C ASN A 393 27.36 -0.01 -4.55
N THR A 394 27.32 1.20 -5.12
CA THR A 394 28.50 2.05 -5.36
C THR A 394 29.26 2.35 -4.06
N LEU A 395 28.55 2.76 -3.01
CA LEU A 395 29.14 3.03 -1.69
C LEU A 395 29.74 1.77 -1.05
N GLN A 396 29.10 0.61 -1.20
CA GLN A 396 29.62 -0.67 -0.73
C GLN A 396 30.90 -1.07 -1.47
N ARG A 397 30.92 -0.95 -2.81
CA ARG A 397 32.11 -1.26 -3.62
C ARG A 397 33.28 -0.34 -3.26
N ALA A 398 33.04 0.96 -3.10
CA ALA A 398 34.05 1.92 -2.66
C ALA A 398 34.60 1.62 -1.24
N ALA A 399 33.74 1.19 -0.31
CA ALA A 399 34.16 0.81 1.03
C ALA A 399 35.02 -0.47 1.05
N VAL A 400 34.68 -1.47 0.23
CA VAL A 400 35.49 -2.70 0.07
C VAL A 400 36.81 -2.40 -0.64
N GLU A 401 36.80 -1.59 -1.71
CA GLU A 401 38.02 -1.17 -2.43
C GLU A 401 39.00 -0.41 -1.52
N ALA A 402 38.49 0.48 -0.66
CA ALA A 402 39.31 1.17 0.34
C ALA A 402 39.91 0.20 1.38
N ALA A 403 39.15 -0.80 1.82
CA ALA A 403 39.63 -1.82 2.75
C ALA A 403 40.70 -2.74 2.14
N VAL A 404 40.56 -3.12 0.87
CA VAL A 404 41.57 -3.90 0.12
C VAL A 404 42.87 -3.09 0.00
N LYS A 405 42.80 -1.83 -0.48
CA LYS A 405 43.98 -0.96 -0.60
C LYS A 405 44.70 -0.74 0.73
N GLN A 406 43.96 -0.62 1.84
CA GLN A 406 44.54 -0.51 3.18
C GLN A 406 45.27 -1.80 3.62
N ALA A 407 44.79 -2.98 3.22
CA ALA A 407 45.46 -4.26 3.49
C ALA A 407 46.73 -4.42 2.62
N GLU A 408 46.67 -4.04 1.34
CA GLU A 408 47.82 -4.06 0.42
C GLU A 408 48.97 -3.15 0.91
N LEU A 409 48.64 -1.93 1.37
CA LEU A 409 49.63 -1.01 1.96
C LEU A 409 50.34 -1.63 3.18
N ARG A 410 49.60 -2.29 4.07
CA ARG A 410 50.16 -3.00 5.25
C ARG A 410 51.06 -4.17 4.86
N ALA A 411 50.71 -4.92 3.81
CA ALA A 411 51.55 -5.99 3.28
C ALA A 411 52.86 -5.43 2.69
N GLY A 412 52.80 -4.35 1.91
CA GLY A 412 53.97 -3.68 1.33
C GLY A 412 54.94 -3.16 2.38
N VAL A 413 54.45 -2.51 3.45
CA VAL A 413 55.31 -2.09 4.58
C VAL A 413 56.01 -3.29 5.24
N SER A 414 55.30 -4.41 5.40
CA SER A 414 55.88 -5.63 5.96
C SER A 414 57.01 -6.21 5.08
N GLU A 415 56.85 -6.17 3.75
CA GLU A 415 57.88 -6.60 2.81
C GLU A 415 59.13 -5.69 2.82
N VAL A 416 58.96 -4.37 2.96
CA VAL A 416 60.08 -3.43 3.11
C VAL A 416 60.95 -3.78 4.32
N PHE A 417 60.33 -4.19 5.44
CA PHE A 417 61.09 -4.66 6.61
C PHE A 417 61.87 -5.96 6.35
N VAL A 418 61.31 -6.95 5.63
CA VAL A 418 62.05 -8.17 5.22
C VAL A 418 63.28 -7.81 4.38
N ASN A 419 63.11 -6.91 3.40
CA ASN A 419 64.14 -6.54 2.46
C ASN A 419 65.26 -5.70 3.12
N LEU A 420 64.90 -4.78 4.02
CA LEU A 420 65.86 -4.03 4.83
C LEU A 420 66.67 -4.97 5.74
N ALA A 421 65.99 -5.87 6.46
CA ALA A 421 66.62 -6.87 7.33
C ALA A 421 67.64 -7.73 6.58
N ARG A 422 67.23 -8.30 5.44
CA ARG A 422 68.09 -9.14 4.59
C ARG A 422 69.29 -8.38 4.03
N ARG A 423 69.12 -7.11 3.63
CA ARG A 423 70.22 -6.26 3.16
C ARG A 423 71.25 -5.99 4.25
N SER A 424 70.79 -5.70 5.47
CA SER A 424 71.67 -5.54 6.64
C SER A 424 72.42 -6.82 6.98
N GLN A 425 71.75 -7.99 7.01
CA GLN A 425 72.41 -9.29 7.25
C GLN A 425 73.54 -9.57 6.25
N VAL A 426 73.35 -9.29 4.95
CA VAL A 426 74.37 -9.50 3.91
C VAL A 426 75.59 -8.58 4.06
N LEU A 427 75.39 -7.34 4.53
CA LEU A 427 76.49 -6.43 4.84
C LEU A 427 77.26 -6.89 6.08
N LEU A 428 76.54 -7.24 7.15
CA LEU A 428 77.11 -7.64 8.43
C LEU A 428 77.87 -8.97 8.35
N HIS A 429 77.40 -9.93 7.55
CA HIS A 429 78.14 -11.18 7.33
C HIS A 429 79.52 -10.93 6.67
N LYS A 430 79.62 -9.96 5.75
CA LYS A 430 80.91 -9.54 5.17
C LYS A 430 81.79 -8.82 6.19
N GLN A 431 81.20 -8.03 7.08
CA GLN A 431 81.92 -7.31 8.15
C GLN A 431 82.49 -8.29 9.19
N LEU A 432 81.71 -9.25 9.69
CA LEU A 432 82.18 -10.33 10.56
C LEU A 432 83.33 -11.12 9.89
N THR A 433 83.19 -11.47 8.61
CA THR A 433 84.23 -12.20 7.86
C THR A 433 85.54 -11.39 7.74
N LEU A 434 85.47 -10.05 7.74
CA LEU A 434 86.65 -9.18 7.74
C LEU A 434 87.28 -9.07 9.14
N LEU A 435 86.47 -8.97 10.19
CA LEU A 435 86.93 -8.93 11.59
C LEU A 435 87.60 -10.26 11.99
N ASP A 436 86.95 -11.39 11.72
CA ASP A 436 87.48 -12.77 11.89
C ASP A 436 88.74 -13.04 11.02
N ALA A 437 88.97 -12.22 9.99
CA ALA A 437 90.21 -12.21 9.22
C ALA A 437 91.26 -11.23 9.77
N MET A 438 90.89 -10.23 10.57
CA MET A 438 91.83 -9.32 11.26
C MET A 438 92.32 -9.92 12.58
N GLU A 439 91.42 -10.47 13.41
CA GLU A 439 91.72 -11.16 14.67
C GLU A 439 92.84 -12.20 14.48
N ARG A 440 92.74 -13.04 13.45
CA ARG A 440 93.75 -14.07 13.12
C ARG A 440 95.09 -13.56 12.58
N ARG A 441 95.28 -12.25 12.44
CA ARG A 441 96.52 -11.61 11.94
C ARG A 441 97.14 -10.62 12.93
N THR A 442 96.44 -10.32 14.04
CA THR A 442 96.92 -9.42 15.09
C THR A 442 97.50 -10.25 16.24
N GLU A 443 98.73 -9.94 16.65
CA GLU A 443 99.37 -10.52 17.84
C GLU A 443 99.46 -9.51 19.02
N ASP A 444 99.08 -8.24 18.79
CA ASP A 444 98.99 -7.22 19.84
C ASP A 444 97.72 -7.42 20.68
N THR A 445 97.87 -7.33 22.00
CA THR A 445 96.80 -7.58 22.97
C THR A 445 95.83 -6.40 23.09
N GLU A 446 96.25 -5.16 22.84
CA GLU A 446 95.34 -4.01 22.84
C GLU A 446 94.51 -3.94 21.55
N GLU A 447 95.12 -4.17 20.38
CA GLU A 447 94.37 -4.27 19.11
C GLU A 447 93.38 -5.46 19.11
N LEU A 448 93.74 -6.60 19.71
CA LEU A 448 92.81 -7.74 19.88
C LEU A 448 91.61 -7.37 20.76
N ALA A 449 91.81 -6.60 21.84
CA ALA A 449 90.72 -6.17 22.70
C ALA A 449 89.74 -5.23 21.98
N ASP A 450 90.24 -4.33 21.12
CA ASP A 450 89.38 -3.48 20.29
C ASP A 450 88.71 -4.24 19.12
N LEU A 451 89.37 -5.25 18.55
CA LEU A 451 88.75 -6.16 17.58
C LEU A 451 87.60 -6.98 18.19
N PHE A 452 87.75 -7.48 19.43
CA PHE A 452 86.63 -8.14 20.13
C PHE A 452 85.45 -7.19 20.37
N ARG A 453 85.70 -5.93 20.75
CA ARG A 453 84.64 -4.90 20.86
C ARG A 453 83.91 -4.69 19.53
N LEU A 454 84.64 -4.66 18.41
CA LEU A 454 84.06 -4.52 17.07
C LEU A 454 83.26 -5.75 16.63
N ASP A 455 83.68 -6.97 16.99
CA ASP A 455 82.90 -8.18 16.71
C ASP A 455 81.60 -8.22 17.53
N HIS A 456 81.65 -7.90 18.82
CA HIS A 456 80.45 -7.76 19.65
C HIS A 456 79.46 -6.74 19.06
N LEU A 457 79.92 -5.54 18.67
CA LEU A 457 79.07 -4.54 18.00
C LEU A 457 78.47 -5.06 16.68
N THR A 458 79.26 -5.78 15.87
CA THR A 458 78.78 -6.33 14.60
C THR A 458 77.77 -7.47 14.81
N THR A 459 77.94 -8.26 15.88
CA THR A 459 77.00 -9.29 16.33
C THR A 459 75.70 -8.69 16.87
N ARG A 460 75.75 -7.57 17.62
CA ARG A 460 74.54 -6.82 18.03
C ARG A 460 73.77 -6.29 16.82
N MET A 461 74.46 -5.73 15.82
CA MET A 461 73.82 -5.32 14.56
C MET A 461 73.17 -6.49 13.82
N ARG A 462 73.76 -7.71 13.86
CA ARG A 462 73.16 -8.92 13.28
C ARG A 462 71.85 -9.27 14.01
N ARG A 463 71.86 -9.23 15.34
CA ARG A 463 70.68 -9.47 16.21
C ARG A 463 69.55 -8.48 15.91
N HIS A 464 69.86 -7.18 15.77
CA HIS A 464 68.87 -6.17 15.38
C HIS A 464 68.28 -6.39 13.97
N ALA A 465 69.10 -6.81 13.00
CA ALA A 465 68.60 -7.17 11.67
C ALA A 465 67.68 -8.40 11.72
N GLU A 466 67.95 -9.39 12.58
CA GLU A 466 67.07 -10.53 12.83
C GLU A 466 65.77 -10.13 13.56
N GLY A 467 65.82 -9.14 14.45
CA GLY A 467 64.63 -8.48 15.02
C GLY A 467 63.69 -7.93 13.94
N LEU A 468 64.23 -7.25 12.91
CA LEU A 468 63.43 -6.76 11.76
C LEU A 468 62.79 -7.90 10.93
N VAL A 469 63.40 -9.09 10.87
CA VAL A 469 62.78 -10.30 10.26
C VAL A 469 61.58 -10.77 11.09
N ILE A 470 61.69 -10.72 12.42
CA ILE A 470 60.59 -11.07 13.33
C ILE A 470 59.46 -10.03 13.24
N LEU A 471 59.78 -8.73 13.14
CA LEU A 471 58.79 -7.65 12.96
C LEU A 471 58.03 -7.71 11.62
N SER A 472 58.61 -8.31 10.59
CA SER A 472 57.90 -8.58 9.32
C SER A 472 57.10 -9.89 9.33
N GLY A 473 57.14 -10.66 10.43
CA GLY A 473 56.43 -11.93 10.58
C GLY A 473 57.07 -13.12 9.87
N ALA A 474 58.22 -12.92 9.22
CA ALA A 474 58.97 -13.99 8.60
C ALA A 474 59.54 -14.95 9.66
N ALA A 475 59.61 -16.24 9.32
CA ALA A 475 60.23 -17.24 10.17
C ALA A 475 61.77 -17.07 10.17
N PRO A 476 62.46 -17.26 11.32
CA PRO A 476 63.91 -17.31 11.37
C PRO A 476 64.46 -18.37 10.40
N SER A 477 65.57 -18.06 9.74
CA SER A 477 66.14 -18.87 8.65
C SER A 477 66.69 -20.25 9.08
N ARG A 478 66.69 -20.56 10.38
CA ARG A 478 67.24 -21.80 10.95
C ARG A 478 66.44 -22.28 12.16
N GLN A 479 65.70 -23.38 12.00
CA GLN A 479 65.02 -24.08 13.10
C GLN A 479 65.84 -25.26 13.61
N TRP A 480 65.85 -25.49 14.93
CA TRP A 480 66.49 -26.66 15.53
C TRP A 480 65.56 -27.88 15.44
N ARG A 481 66.13 -29.06 15.15
CA ARG A 481 65.37 -30.32 14.97
C ARG A 481 65.44 -31.28 16.15
N LYS A 482 66.32 -31.04 17.12
CA LYS A 482 66.46 -31.82 18.36
C LYS A 482 66.20 -30.90 19.56
N PRO A 483 65.75 -31.43 20.71
CA PRO A 483 65.71 -30.68 21.95
C PRO A 483 67.11 -30.19 22.36
N VAL A 484 67.16 -29.09 23.11
CA VAL A 484 68.39 -28.50 23.68
C VAL A 484 68.13 -28.21 25.16
N GLN A 485 69.06 -28.50 26.06
CA GLN A 485 68.86 -28.25 27.50
C GLN A 485 68.58 -26.77 27.76
N LEU A 486 67.64 -26.45 28.64
CA LEU A 486 67.29 -25.06 28.97
C LEU A 486 68.48 -24.26 29.52
N MET A 487 69.40 -24.92 30.24
CA MET A 487 70.68 -24.34 30.67
C MET A 487 71.58 -23.95 29.48
N ASP A 488 71.53 -24.69 28.36
CA ASP A 488 72.30 -24.38 27.15
C ASP A 488 71.59 -23.32 26.29
N VAL A 489 70.24 -23.29 26.29
CA VAL A 489 69.43 -22.21 25.69
C VAL A 489 69.69 -20.87 26.39
N VAL A 490 69.64 -20.85 27.73
CA VAL A 490 69.96 -19.65 28.53
C VAL A 490 71.44 -19.26 28.39
N ARG A 491 72.36 -20.23 28.26
CA ARG A 491 73.78 -19.94 27.98
C ARG A 491 73.97 -19.30 26.60
N ALA A 492 73.26 -19.76 25.57
CA ALA A 492 73.27 -19.13 24.25
C ALA A 492 72.74 -17.69 24.33
N ALA A 493 71.62 -17.47 25.01
CA ALA A 493 71.05 -16.14 25.21
C ALA A 493 71.99 -15.19 25.97
N VAL A 494 72.75 -15.69 26.96
CA VAL A 494 73.80 -14.92 27.65
C VAL A 494 74.97 -14.57 26.72
N ALA A 495 75.34 -15.47 25.81
CA ALA A 495 76.39 -15.21 24.81
C ALA A 495 75.96 -14.27 23.67
N GLU A 496 74.70 -13.84 23.64
CA GLU A 496 74.14 -12.88 22.68
C GLU A 496 74.01 -11.45 23.25
N VAL A 497 74.46 -11.22 24.49
CA VAL A 497 74.41 -9.93 25.22
C VAL A 497 75.81 -9.34 25.36
N GLU A 498 75.95 -8.02 25.24
CA GLU A 498 77.26 -7.34 25.33
C GLU A 498 77.91 -7.53 26.71
N ASP A 499 77.16 -7.23 27.77
CA ASP A 499 77.57 -7.28 29.18
C ASP A 499 77.48 -8.70 29.77
N TYR A 500 77.84 -9.75 29.01
CA TYR A 500 77.67 -11.15 29.42
C TYR A 500 78.38 -11.51 30.75
N GLU A 501 79.51 -10.86 31.05
CA GLU A 501 80.25 -11.03 32.32
C GLU A 501 79.43 -10.60 33.55
N ARG A 502 78.44 -9.71 33.36
CA ARG A 502 77.54 -9.22 34.43
C ARG A 502 76.36 -10.17 34.68
N ILE A 503 76.23 -11.30 33.98
CA ILE A 503 75.04 -12.18 34.06
C ILE A 503 75.32 -13.44 34.89
N GLU A 504 74.78 -13.47 36.11
CA GLU A 504 74.88 -14.60 37.04
C GLU A 504 73.74 -15.60 36.85
N VAL A 505 73.96 -16.64 36.04
CA VAL A 505 72.96 -17.73 35.88
C VAL A 505 73.10 -18.77 36.98
N ARG A 506 72.08 -18.89 37.84
CA ARG A 506 72.02 -19.93 38.88
C ARG A 506 71.76 -21.31 38.23
N ARG A 507 72.22 -22.38 38.88
CA ARG A 507 72.07 -23.76 38.35
C ARG A 507 70.59 -24.13 38.16
N LEU A 508 70.15 -24.17 36.91
CA LEU A 508 68.81 -24.60 36.53
C LEU A 508 68.67 -26.15 36.64
N PRO A 509 67.44 -26.67 36.83
CA PRO A 509 67.13 -28.09 36.67
C PRO A 509 67.50 -28.64 35.28
N ARG A 510 67.75 -29.94 35.18
CA ARG A 510 67.92 -30.61 33.89
C ARG A 510 66.55 -30.80 33.23
N ILE A 511 66.29 -30.00 32.21
CA ILE A 511 65.10 -30.03 31.35
C ILE A 511 65.52 -29.48 29.97
N ALA A 512 64.86 -29.87 28.89
CA ALA A 512 65.15 -29.40 27.54
C ALA A 512 63.98 -28.63 26.91
N VAL A 513 64.29 -27.70 26.02
CA VAL A 513 63.35 -26.98 25.15
C VAL A 513 63.24 -27.73 23.83
N THR A 514 62.02 -27.88 23.32
CA THR A 514 61.74 -28.54 22.03
C THR A 514 62.35 -27.76 20.86
N GLY A 515 62.93 -28.48 19.89
CA GLY A 515 63.72 -27.90 18.80
C GLY A 515 63.10 -26.68 18.08
N PRO A 516 61.83 -26.72 17.64
CA PRO A 516 61.20 -25.59 16.95
C PRO A 516 61.12 -24.31 17.78
N ALA A 517 61.12 -24.41 19.11
CA ALA A 517 61.05 -23.28 20.03
C ALA A 517 62.43 -22.75 20.45
N VAL A 518 63.53 -23.50 20.25
CA VAL A 518 64.87 -23.15 20.75
C VAL A 518 65.30 -21.75 20.32
N ALA A 519 65.25 -21.43 19.03
CA ALA A 519 65.70 -20.13 18.53
C ALA A 519 64.84 -18.97 19.08
N ASP A 520 63.51 -19.14 19.09
CA ASP A 520 62.58 -18.13 19.58
C ASP A 520 62.74 -17.88 21.09
N VAL A 521 62.98 -18.93 21.88
CA VAL A 521 63.22 -18.82 23.33
C VAL A 521 64.60 -18.23 23.61
N THR A 522 65.65 -18.59 22.86
CA THR A 522 66.97 -17.95 22.96
C THR A 522 66.85 -16.45 22.71
N HIS A 523 66.26 -16.04 21.58
CA HIS A 523 66.15 -14.63 21.20
C HIS A 523 65.28 -13.84 22.19
N LEU A 524 64.17 -14.42 22.67
CA LEU A 524 63.30 -13.81 23.68
C LEU A 524 64.03 -13.57 25.00
N VAL A 525 64.83 -14.55 25.46
CA VAL A 525 65.64 -14.42 26.68
C VAL A 525 66.78 -13.42 26.46
N ALA A 526 67.44 -13.42 25.29
CA ALA A 526 68.52 -12.48 24.96
C ALA A 526 68.02 -11.03 24.94
N GLU A 527 66.83 -10.74 24.38
CA GLU A 527 66.24 -9.40 24.44
C GLU A 527 65.94 -8.97 25.88
N LEU A 528 65.44 -9.87 26.73
CA LEU A 528 65.17 -9.53 28.14
C LEU A 528 66.47 -9.34 28.94
N LEU A 529 67.53 -10.09 28.63
CA LEU A 529 68.85 -9.93 29.26
C LEU A 529 69.55 -8.64 28.83
N GLU A 530 69.55 -8.29 27.54
CA GLU A 530 70.10 -7.01 27.03
C GLU A 530 69.38 -5.81 27.68
N ASN A 531 68.05 -5.85 27.81
CA ASN A 531 67.32 -4.81 28.54
C ASN A 531 67.75 -4.77 30.03
N ALA A 532 67.86 -5.93 30.69
CA ALA A 532 68.26 -6.00 32.10
C ALA A 532 69.69 -5.48 32.36
N THR A 533 70.65 -5.72 31.45
CA THR A 533 72.03 -5.21 31.58
C THR A 533 72.11 -3.73 31.25
N VAL A 534 71.44 -3.26 30.19
CA VAL A 534 71.45 -1.84 29.75
C VAL A 534 70.80 -0.92 30.79
N PHE A 535 69.70 -1.33 31.43
CA PHE A 535 69.04 -0.51 32.45
C PHE A 535 69.64 -0.65 33.87
N SER A 536 70.56 -1.60 34.10
CA SER A 536 71.25 -1.80 35.38
C SER A 536 72.62 -1.10 35.43
N PRO A 537 73.01 -0.40 36.52
CA PRO A 537 74.32 0.24 36.64
C PRO A 537 75.49 -0.74 36.41
N PRO A 538 76.60 -0.32 35.75
CA PRO A 538 77.62 -1.25 35.25
C PRO A 538 78.38 -2.04 36.33
N HIS A 539 78.33 -1.60 37.59
CA HIS A 539 78.90 -2.30 38.75
C HIS A 539 77.91 -3.28 39.41
N THR A 540 76.77 -3.58 38.77
CA THR A 540 75.75 -4.50 39.28
C THR A 540 75.55 -5.67 38.33
N ALA A 541 75.43 -6.87 38.90
CA ALA A 541 75.12 -8.10 38.17
C ALA A 541 73.61 -8.31 38.01
N VAL A 542 73.21 -8.82 36.84
CA VAL A 542 71.87 -9.32 36.52
C VAL A 542 71.81 -10.79 36.92
N GLN A 543 70.77 -11.21 37.66
CA GLN A 543 70.67 -12.57 38.18
C GLN A 543 69.58 -13.36 37.45
N VAL A 544 69.94 -14.51 36.90
CA VAL A 544 69.00 -15.41 36.21
C VAL A 544 68.74 -16.63 37.08
N VAL A 545 67.47 -16.83 37.41
CA VAL A 545 66.97 -17.90 38.30
C VAL A 545 65.86 -18.64 37.56
N GLY A 546 65.57 -19.89 37.92
CA GLY A 546 64.39 -20.56 37.38
C GLY A 546 64.00 -21.82 38.12
N GLU A 547 62.71 -22.11 38.11
CA GLU A 547 62.08 -23.23 38.80
C GLU A 547 61.02 -23.93 37.93
N ARG A 548 60.82 -25.24 38.14
CA ARG A 548 59.73 -25.98 37.50
C ARG A 548 58.46 -25.78 38.33
N VAL A 549 57.41 -25.29 37.68
CA VAL A 549 56.10 -24.99 38.28
C VAL A 549 55.05 -25.95 37.73
N ALA A 550 53.84 -25.95 38.30
CA ALA A 550 52.84 -27.00 38.05
C ALA A 550 52.43 -27.23 36.59
N ASN A 551 52.63 -26.26 35.69
CA ASN A 551 52.25 -26.33 34.27
C ASN A 551 53.40 -25.97 33.31
N GLY A 552 54.67 -26.00 33.75
CA GLY A 552 55.82 -25.63 32.93
C GLY A 552 57.04 -25.19 33.74
N PHE A 553 57.78 -24.22 33.21
CA PHE A 553 58.99 -23.68 33.84
C PHE A 553 58.93 -22.15 33.88
N THR A 554 59.30 -21.57 35.03
CA THR A 554 59.44 -20.12 35.20
C THR A 554 60.91 -19.75 35.21
N LEU A 555 61.32 -18.85 34.32
CA LEU A 555 62.65 -18.21 34.34
C LEU A 555 62.48 -16.76 34.78
N GLU A 556 63.20 -16.36 35.84
CA GLU A 556 63.19 -15.00 36.36
C GLU A 556 64.55 -14.33 36.11
N ILE A 557 64.51 -13.15 35.49
CA ILE A 557 65.68 -12.30 35.23
C ILE A 557 65.53 -11.07 36.12
N HIS A 558 66.35 -10.98 37.18
CA HIS A 558 66.34 -9.85 38.11
C HIS A 558 67.39 -8.81 37.72
N ASP A 559 66.95 -7.60 37.44
CA ASP A 559 67.79 -6.43 37.23
C ASP A 559 67.91 -5.57 38.51
N ARG A 560 68.89 -4.65 38.50
CA ARG A 560 69.20 -3.71 39.59
C ARG A 560 69.21 -2.25 39.09
N GLY A 561 68.41 -1.99 38.07
CA GLY A 561 68.23 -0.69 37.43
C GLY A 561 67.37 0.29 38.23
N LEU A 562 66.94 1.34 37.54
CA LEU A 562 66.07 2.39 38.09
C LEU A 562 64.61 1.92 38.33
N GLY A 563 64.26 0.72 37.88
CA GLY A 563 62.90 0.19 37.86
C GLY A 563 62.00 0.91 36.84
N MET A 564 60.72 0.54 36.82
CA MET A 564 59.70 1.18 35.98
C MET A 564 58.61 1.79 36.85
N ALA A 565 58.13 3.00 36.48
CA ALA A 565 56.93 3.57 37.09
C ALA A 565 55.72 2.66 36.84
N ALA A 566 54.77 2.61 37.78
CA ALA A 566 53.65 1.65 37.73
C ALA A 566 52.83 1.73 36.43
N GLU A 567 52.63 2.93 35.88
CA GLU A 567 51.95 3.17 34.61
C GLU A 567 52.76 2.66 33.41
N ALA A 568 54.08 2.86 33.40
CA ALA A 568 54.98 2.36 32.36
C ALA A 568 55.16 0.83 32.41
N LEU A 569 55.14 0.25 33.62
CA LEU A 569 55.13 -1.19 33.84
C LEU A 569 53.79 -1.81 33.40
N LEU A 570 52.67 -1.10 33.58
CA LEU A 570 51.36 -1.53 33.06
C LEU A 570 51.32 -1.47 31.53
N ASP A 571 51.76 -0.36 30.91
CA ASP A 571 51.90 -0.18 29.46
C ASP A 571 52.76 -1.28 28.84
N ALA A 572 53.93 -1.57 29.43
CA ALA A 572 54.80 -2.67 28.98
C ALA A 572 54.12 -4.05 29.07
N ASN A 573 53.44 -4.36 30.19
CA ASN A 573 52.72 -5.63 30.34
C ASN A 573 51.52 -5.76 29.39
N LEU A 574 50.79 -4.68 29.10
CA LEU A 574 49.69 -4.67 28.14
C LEU A 574 50.21 -4.96 26.72
N ARG A 575 51.30 -4.30 26.30
CA ARG A 575 51.96 -4.55 25.00
C ARG A 575 52.50 -5.98 24.87
N LEU A 576 53.00 -6.55 25.96
CA LEU A 576 53.43 -7.96 26.04
C LEU A 576 52.26 -8.96 25.94
N ALA A 577 51.05 -8.56 26.36
CA ALA A 577 49.87 -9.43 26.38
C ALA A 577 49.00 -9.33 25.10
N GLU A 578 48.77 -8.12 24.60
CA GLU A 578 47.81 -7.87 23.51
C GLU A 578 48.43 -7.98 22.11
N THR A 579 49.76 -7.90 22.00
CA THR A 579 50.51 -7.92 20.71
C THR A 579 49.95 -6.92 19.68
N PRO A 580 50.00 -5.61 19.96
CA PRO A 580 49.48 -4.57 19.07
C PRO A 580 50.18 -4.57 17.70
N GLU A 581 49.56 -3.95 16.69
CA GLU A 581 50.23 -3.70 15.41
C GLU A 581 51.43 -2.77 15.58
N PHE A 582 52.46 -2.91 14.75
CA PHE A 582 53.68 -2.11 14.84
C PHE A 582 53.48 -0.71 14.25
N GLU A 583 53.52 0.32 15.10
CA GLU A 583 53.52 1.72 14.67
C GLU A 583 54.96 2.24 14.49
N LEU A 584 55.20 2.91 13.35
CA LEU A 584 56.52 3.37 12.89
C LEU A 584 57.21 4.42 13.79
N SER A 585 56.51 4.95 14.80
CA SER A 585 57.00 5.96 15.74
C SER A 585 57.81 5.40 16.92
N ASP A 586 57.62 4.14 17.30
CA ASP A 586 58.03 3.61 18.62
C ASP A 586 59.41 2.89 18.61
N THR A 587 60.35 3.42 17.82
CA THR A 587 61.68 2.81 17.53
C THR A 587 62.46 2.40 18.78
N ASP A 588 62.46 3.24 19.83
CA ASP A 588 63.24 3.03 21.05
C ASP A 588 62.77 1.84 21.92
N ARG A 589 61.61 1.24 21.59
CA ARG A 589 60.98 0.15 22.36
C ARG A 589 60.94 -1.20 21.63
N LEU A 590 61.67 -1.30 20.51
CA LEU A 590 61.66 -2.44 19.58
C LEU A 590 61.87 -3.81 20.27
N GLY A 591 62.73 -3.90 21.27
CA GLY A 591 63.00 -5.15 22.00
C GLY A 591 61.77 -5.74 22.69
N LEU A 592 60.91 -4.94 23.32
CA LEU A 592 59.68 -5.43 23.96
C LEU A 592 58.65 -5.92 22.93
N PHE A 593 58.65 -5.36 21.72
CA PHE A 593 57.80 -5.82 20.61
C PHE A 593 58.31 -7.14 20.01
N VAL A 594 59.63 -7.30 19.87
CA VAL A 594 60.23 -8.59 19.48
C VAL A 594 59.90 -9.66 20.52
N VAL A 595 60.01 -9.35 21.82
CA VAL A 595 59.60 -10.23 22.93
C VAL A 595 58.12 -10.58 22.85
N SER A 596 57.19 -9.62 22.70
CA SER A 596 55.75 -9.92 22.65
C SER A 596 55.39 -10.82 21.47
N ARG A 597 55.99 -10.60 20.29
CA ARG A 597 55.75 -11.40 19.10
C ARG A 597 56.34 -12.81 19.16
N LEU A 598 57.53 -12.97 19.75
CA LEU A 598 58.11 -14.30 20.03
C LEU A 598 57.28 -15.04 21.10
N ALA A 599 56.83 -14.33 22.13
CA ALA A 599 55.97 -14.87 23.18
C ALA A 599 54.64 -15.38 22.60
N GLN A 600 53.95 -14.56 21.78
CA GLN A 600 52.73 -14.96 21.08
C GLN A 600 52.97 -16.16 20.15
N ARG A 601 54.06 -16.15 19.35
CA ARG A 601 54.36 -17.22 18.38
C ARG A 601 54.58 -18.59 19.03
N GLN A 602 55.17 -18.63 20.23
CA GLN A 602 55.43 -19.88 20.97
C GLN A 602 54.42 -20.15 22.09
N ASN A 603 53.45 -19.26 22.35
CA ASN A 603 52.57 -19.30 23.54
C ASN A 603 53.36 -19.33 24.88
N VAL A 604 54.51 -18.64 24.90
CA VAL A 604 55.24 -18.27 26.12
C VAL A 604 54.56 -17.04 26.73
N ARG A 605 54.57 -16.91 28.05
CA ARG A 605 54.05 -15.69 28.73
C ARG A 605 55.22 -14.94 29.35
N VAL A 606 55.26 -13.63 29.13
CA VAL A 606 56.25 -12.72 29.71
C VAL A 606 55.51 -11.64 30.49
N SER A 607 55.93 -11.40 31.74
CA SER A 607 55.43 -10.27 32.53
C SER A 607 56.57 -9.58 33.29
N LEU A 608 56.50 -8.25 33.39
CA LEU A 608 57.44 -7.43 34.14
C LEU A 608 56.86 -7.09 35.52
N GLN A 609 57.65 -7.27 36.57
CA GLN A 609 57.28 -6.92 37.96
C GLN A 609 58.43 -6.17 38.66
N PRO A 610 58.18 -5.40 39.74
CA PRO A 610 59.25 -4.76 40.51
C PRO A 610 60.24 -5.77 41.10
N SER A 611 61.54 -5.49 41.00
CA SER A 611 62.62 -6.33 41.55
C SER A 611 62.72 -6.18 43.06
N PRO A 612 62.93 -7.26 43.83
CA PRO A 612 63.35 -7.19 45.24
C PRO A 612 64.65 -6.41 45.46
N TYR A 613 65.43 -6.16 44.40
CA TYR A 613 66.70 -5.43 44.42
C TYR A 613 66.59 -3.98 43.88
N GLY A 614 65.38 -3.45 43.68
CA GLY A 614 65.12 -2.06 43.30
C GLY A 614 64.90 -1.78 41.81
N GLY A 615 65.36 -2.67 40.94
CA GLY A 615 65.12 -2.63 39.49
C GLY A 615 63.81 -3.28 39.04
N THR A 616 63.82 -3.93 37.88
CA THR A 616 62.71 -4.76 37.34
C THR A 616 63.06 -6.25 37.42
N THR A 617 62.06 -7.11 37.35
CA THR A 617 62.19 -8.55 37.15
C THR A 617 61.32 -8.97 35.98
N ALA A 618 61.93 -9.55 34.95
CA ALA A 618 61.20 -10.17 33.85
C ALA A 618 60.95 -11.65 34.19
N VAL A 619 59.67 -12.03 34.21
CA VAL A 619 59.20 -13.39 34.49
C VAL A 619 58.76 -14.03 33.18
N VAL A 620 59.47 -15.07 32.75
CA VAL A 620 59.20 -15.83 31.52
C VAL A 620 58.65 -17.20 31.89
N PHE A 621 57.35 -17.39 31.69
CA PHE A 621 56.68 -18.68 31.87
C PHE A 621 56.66 -19.46 30.54
N ILE A 622 57.45 -20.53 30.50
CA ILE A 622 57.56 -21.49 29.40
C ILE A 622 56.61 -22.66 29.70
N ALA A 623 55.57 -22.83 28.90
CA ALA A 623 54.59 -23.90 29.09
C ALA A 623 55.21 -25.30 28.87
N ASP A 624 54.72 -26.32 29.60
CA ASP A 624 55.23 -27.70 29.54
C ASP A 624 55.21 -28.29 28.10
N ALA A 625 54.29 -27.84 27.24
CA ALA A 625 54.22 -28.21 25.82
C ALA A 625 55.43 -27.79 24.96
N LEU A 626 56.26 -26.84 25.44
CA LEU A 626 57.51 -26.43 24.79
C LEU A 626 58.73 -27.16 25.38
N LEU A 627 58.54 -27.96 26.43
CA LEU A 627 59.59 -28.59 27.21
C LEU A 627 59.60 -30.12 26.98
N THR A 628 60.70 -30.76 27.33
CA THR A 628 60.81 -32.22 27.38
C THR A 628 61.89 -32.66 28.37
N ASP A 629 61.69 -33.83 28.97
CA ASP A 629 62.67 -34.51 29.80
C ASP A 629 63.64 -35.38 28.94
N ASP A 630 63.48 -35.43 27.61
CA ASP A 630 64.44 -35.99 26.63
C ASP A 630 65.72 -35.12 26.55
N ILE A 631 66.62 -35.31 27.51
CA ILE A 631 67.90 -34.61 27.63
C ILE A 631 68.97 -35.29 26.75
N PRO A 632 69.58 -34.60 25.76
CA PRO A 632 70.74 -35.14 25.04
C PRO A 632 72.00 -35.14 25.93
N ASP A 633 72.79 -36.22 25.89
CA ASP A 633 74.08 -36.32 26.60
C ASP A 633 75.17 -35.43 25.99
N THR A 634 75.11 -34.13 26.30
CA THR A 634 76.16 -33.16 25.97
C THR A 634 77.29 -33.26 26.97
N ASN A 635 78.28 -34.12 26.70
CA ASN A 635 79.45 -34.39 27.55
C ASN A 635 80.49 -33.24 27.60
N GLY A 636 80.07 -32.04 28.01
CA GLY A 636 80.95 -30.93 28.40
C GLY A 636 81.77 -30.25 27.30
N ILE A 637 81.73 -30.73 26.06
CA ILE A 637 82.39 -30.08 24.91
C ILE A 637 81.51 -28.90 24.45
N GLY A 638 82.10 -27.71 24.41
CA GLY A 638 81.38 -26.46 24.16
C GLY A 638 80.65 -26.40 22.81
N PHE A 639 79.46 -25.80 22.86
CA PHE A 639 78.59 -25.52 21.71
C PHE A 639 79.24 -24.51 20.77
N ARG A 640 80.05 -24.98 19.81
CA ARG A 640 80.58 -24.14 18.74
C ARG A 640 79.55 -23.97 17.63
N LEU A 641 79.05 -22.75 17.50
CA LEU A 641 78.54 -22.24 16.24
C LEU A 641 79.70 -22.16 15.21
N ASP A 642 79.33 -22.03 13.93
CA ASP A 642 80.22 -21.78 12.78
C ASP A 642 81.32 -22.81 12.46
N ARG A 643 80.86 -23.95 11.91
CA ARG A 643 81.47 -24.50 10.68
C ARG A 643 80.46 -25.29 9.84
N PRO A 644 80.31 -25.03 8.53
CA PRO A 644 79.62 -25.92 7.62
C PRO A 644 80.51 -27.11 7.25
N GLN A 645 79.98 -28.33 7.30
CA GLN A 645 80.61 -29.52 6.72
C GLN A 645 79.71 -30.10 5.64
N LEU A 646 80.13 -29.97 4.39
CA LEU A 646 79.45 -30.56 3.23
C LEU A 646 79.69 -32.07 3.22
N ALA A 647 78.67 -32.84 3.62
CA ALA A 647 78.58 -34.26 3.32
C ALA A 647 77.81 -34.41 2.00
N ALA A 648 78.54 -34.56 0.90
CA ALA A 648 77.98 -34.87 -0.42
C ALA A 648 78.13 -36.37 -0.69
N GLU A 649 77.06 -37.04 -1.08
CA GLU A 649 77.11 -38.37 -1.68
C GLU A 649 75.97 -38.50 -2.70
N ASN A 650 76.28 -39.00 -3.88
CA ASN A 650 75.39 -39.06 -5.04
C ASN A 650 74.98 -40.52 -5.34
N GLU A 651 74.02 -40.65 -6.27
CA GLU A 651 73.66 -41.85 -7.04
C GLU A 651 72.81 -42.93 -6.32
N PRO A 652 72.01 -43.72 -7.07
CA PRO A 652 71.29 -43.36 -8.30
C PRO A 652 69.81 -43.77 -8.28
N ARG A 653 69.06 -43.35 -9.30
CA ARG A 653 67.77 -43.95 -9.66
C ARG A 653 68.00 -45.22 -10.48
N ASP A 654 67.38 -46.34 -10.11
CA ASP A 654 66.50 -47.07 -11.04
C ASP A 654 65.54 -48.06 -10.32
N THR A 655 64.65 -48.69 -11.09
CA THR A 655 63.72 -49.79 -10.77
C THR A 655 62.49 -49.45 -9.91
N ARG A 656 61.42 -49.01 -10.59
CA ARG A 656 60.13 -49.75 -10.62
C ARG A 656 59.09 -49.16 -11.59
N ARG A 657 58.87 -49.86 -12.71
CA ARG A 657 57.60 -49.89 -13.48
C ARG A 657 57.30 -51.34 -13.81
N ALA A 658 56.33 -51.96 -13.13
CA ALA A 658 55.62 -53.19 -13.58
C ALA A 658 54.53 -53.66 -12.59
N ALA A 659 53.41 -52.95 -12.53
CA ALA A 659 52.09 -53.47 -12.14
C ALA A 659 51.07 -52.52 -12.79
N LEU A 660 50.53 -52.86 -13.97
CA LEU A 660 49.28 -53.62 -14.13
C LEU A 660 48.15 -52.96 -13.32
N ALA A 661 47.40 -52.02 -13.92
CA ALA A 661 46.21 -52.24 -14.78
C ALA A 661 44.96 -52.62 -13.94
N GLN A 662 43.71 -52.23 -14.26
CA GLN A 662 43.10 -51.72 -15.50
C GLN A 662 42.11 -50.56 -15.19
N GLY A 663 41.51 -49.89 -16.19
CA GLY A 663 40.32 -49.03 -15.97
C GLY A 663 40.16 -47.82 -16.88
N THR A 664 39.85 -48.01 -18.17
CA THR A 664 39.55 -46.92 -19.12
C THR A 664 38.08 -46.50 -19.11
N ALA A 665 37.79 -45.21 -18.92
CA ALA A 665 36.52 -44.60 -19.30
C ALA A 665 36.73 -43.13 -19.72
N GLN A 666 36.07 -42.71 -20.81
CA GLN A 666 36.27 -41.39 -21.44
C GLN A 666 35.78 -40.23 -20.57
N ARG A 667 36.40 -39.05 -20.72
CA ARG A 667 35.72 -37.75 -20.62
C ARG A 667 35.99 -36.92 -21.89
N PRO A 668 35.09 -36.01 -22.30
CA PRO A 668 35.17 -35.36 -23.62
C PRO A 668 36.19 -34.22 -23.65
N GLY A 669 36.73 -33.94 -24.84
CA GLY A 669 37.60 -32.78 -25.07
C GLY A 669 36.85 -31.56 -25.61
N LEU A 670 37.47 -30.39 -25.44
CA LEU A 670 37.22 -29.16 -26.17
C LEU A 670 38.57 -28.64 -26.73
N PRO A 671 38.58 -27.84 -27.81
CA PRO A 671 39.75 -27.73 -28.69
C PRO A 671 40.85 -26.79 -28.17
N ALA A 672 42.08 -27.05 -28.61
CA ALA A 672 43.22 -26.15 -28.43
C ALA A 672 43.32 -25.12 -29.56
N SER A 673 43.72 -23.88 -29.21
CA SER A 673 44.23 -22.88 -30.15
C SER A 673 45.04 -21.79 -29.43
N LEU A 674 46.26 -21.54 -29.92
CA LEU A 674 46.92 -20.22 -29.98
C LEU A 674 47.06 -19.40 -28.67
N LEU A 675 48.07 -19.74 -27.87
CA LEU A 675 49.01 -18.74 -27.33
C LEU A 675 50.42 -19.33 -27.36
N ASP A 676 51.14 -19.06 -28.45
CA ASP A 676 52.57 -19.34 -28.60
C ASP A 676 53.25 -17.98 -28.84
N GLY A 677 54.13 -17.58 -27.93
CA GLY A 677 54.67 -16.22 -27.85
C GLY A 677 56.00 -16.23 -27.09
N PRO A 678 57.01 -15.47 -27.54
CA PRO A 678 58.37 -15.59 -27.03
C PRO A 678 58.48 -15.06 -25.59
N VAL A 679 59.24 -15.79 -24.78
CA VAL A 679 59.68 -15.33 -23.45
C VAL A 679 60.87 -14.40 -23.66
N GLU A 680 60.64 -13.09 -23.58
CA GLU A 680 61.73 -12.12 -23.40
C GLU A 680 62.14 -12.10 -21.92
N LEU A 681 63.45 -12.11 -21.68
CA LEU A 681 64.05 -12.00 -20.36
C LEU A 681 64.34 -10.52 -20.10
N GLU A 682 63.62 -9.92 -19.14
CA GLU A 682 63.87 -8.54 -18.73
C GLU A 682 65.29 -8.35 -18.16
N ALA A 683 65.89 -7.20 -18.48
CA ALA A 683 67.21 -6.82 -17.99
C ALA A 683 67.16 -6.32 -16.52
N PRO A 684 68.28 -6.34 -15.78
CA PRO A 684 68.32 -5.81 -14.42
C PRO A 684 67.97 -4.32 -14.38
N VAL A 685 67.04 -3.95 -13.48
CA VAL A 685 66.63 -2.56 -13.27
C VAL A 685 67.77 -1.75 -12.62
N ASP A 686 68.01 -0.55 -13.14
CA ASP A 686 69.05 0.37 -12.68
C ASP A 686 68.70 0.99 -11.31
N LEU A 687 69.71 1.35 -10.52
CA LEU A 687 69.56 1.62 -9.08
C LEU A 687 69.57 3.11 -8.66
N ASP A 688 69.67 4.03 -9.63
CA ASP A 688 69.73 5.48 -9.41
C ASP A 688 68.40 6.21 -9.71
N ALA A 689 67.32 5.81 -9.01
CA ALA A 689 65.99 6.43 -9.15
C ALA A 689 65.25 6.69 -7.81
N ILE A 690 65.97 6.85 -6.68
CA ILE A 690 65.39 7.24 -5.39
C ILE A 690 66.11 8.48 -4.82
N ARG A 691 65.94 9.60 -5.52
CA ARG A 691 66.21 10.96 -5.03
C ARG A 691 65.23 11.95 -5.67
N ASP A 692 64.08 12.15 -5.01
CA ASP A 692 63.68 13.47 -4.52
C ASP A 692 62.39 13.36 -3.71
N PHE A 693 62.44 13.82 -2.46
CA PHE A 693 61.28 14.01 -1.59
C PHE A 693 61.49 15.30 -0.79
N PRO A 694 60.76 16.35 -1.12
CA PRO A 694 60.09 17.19 -0.15
C PRO A 694 58.57 16.99 -0.31
N GLY A 695 57.74 17.07 0.72
CA GLY A 695 57.98 17.55 2.08
C GLY A 695 56.69 18.25 2.52
N ALA A 696 56.04 17.74 3.55
CA ALA A 696 54.74 18.23 4.01
C ALA A 696 54.87 19.09 5.28
N LEU A 697 53.75 19.73 5.66
CA LEU A 697 53.58 20.67 6.78
C LEU A 697 54.18 22.08 6.50
N GLU A 698 53.56 23.21 6.88
CA GLU A 698 52.24 23.45 7.49
C GLU A 698 51.77 24.92 7.27
N VAL A 699 50.46 25.18 7.45
CA VAL A 699 49.75 26.32 8.12
C VAL A 699 50.50 27.68 8.28
N GLU A 700 49.96 28.91 8.09
CA GLU A 700 48.64 29.58 8.29
C GLU A 700 48.50 30.73 7.21
N ASP A 701 47.48 31.60 7.03
CA ASP A 701 46.15 31.88 7.61
C ASP A 701 45.27 32.65 6.59
N SER A 702 43.95 32.82 6.86
CA SER A 702 43.08 33.96 6.43
C SER A 702 42.72 34.15 4.94
N ASP A 703 41.56 34.68 4.52
CA ASP A 703 40.20 34.76 5.11
C ASP A 703 39.15 35.09 3.99
N TYR A 704 37.85 34.98 4.29
CA TYR A 704 36.66 35.43 3.53
C TYR A 704 36.46 35.03 2.04
N GLY A 705 35.33 34.38 1.77
CA GLY A 705 34.93 33.91 0.43
C GLY A 705 34.18 34.93 -0.45
N GLY A 706 33.82 34.50 -1.67
CA GLY A 706 33.11 35.32 -2.67
C GLY A 706 32.37 34.48 -3.73
N LEU A 707 31.25 35.01 -4.23
CA LEU A 707 30.35 34.38 -5.20
C LEU A 707 30.74 34.63 -6.66
N PHE A 708 30.31 33.73 -7.56
CA PHE A 708 30.11 33.82 -9.02
C PHE A 708 30.72 35.00 -9.82
N LEU A 709 31.35 34.67 -10.96
CA LEU A 709 31.30 35.51 -12.16
C LEU A 709 31.42 34.68 -13.47
N PRO A 710 30.60 34.94 -14.51
CA PRO A 710 30.73 34.33 -15.83
C PRO A 710 31.51 35.21 -16.83
N CYS A 711 32.09 34.58 -17.85
CA CYS A 711 32.68 35.29 -19.00
C CYS A 711 31.70 35.41 -20.17
N THR A 712 31.75 36.54 -20.89
CA THR A 712 30.81 36.87 -21.98
C THR A 712 31.56 37.36 -23.22
N SER A 713 31.23 36.81 -24.40
CA SER A 713 31.40 37.35 -25.78
C SER A 713 32.76 37.92 -26.25
N LEU A 714 33.17 37.59 -27.49
CA LEU A 714 33.16 38.55 -28.63
C LEU A 714 33.64 37.96 -29.99
N THR A 715 32.81 38.14 -31.04
CA THR A 715 33.11 38.38 -32.48
C THR A 715 34.03 37.48 -33.34
N GLY A 716 33.65 37.35 -34.64
CA GLY A 716 34.45 36.80 -35.75
C GLY A 716 33.77 35.60 -36.44
N ALA A 717 32.92 35.69 -37.49
CA ALA A 717 32.75 36.60 -38.63
C ALA A 717 33.65 36.31 -39.85
N GLN A 718 33.11 35.58 -40.85
CA GLN A 718 33.50 35.65 -42.26
C GLN A 718 32.42 35.08 -43.21
N ASP A 719 32.44 35.55 -44.45
CA ASP A 719 31.52 35.25 -45.57
C ASP A 719 31.95 33.97 -46.35
N ASP A 720 31.38 33.50 -47.47
CA ASP A 720 30.28 33.92 -48.34
C ASP A 720 29.80 32.68 -49.17
N THR A 721 28.59 32.70 -49.77
CA THR A 721 28.27 32.18 -51.14
C THR A 721 26.76 32.13 -51.47
N ALA A 722 26.43 32.40 -52.73
CA ALA A 722 25.08 32.30 -53.32
C ALA A 722 24.81 30.94 -54.01
N GLY A 723 23.57 30.52 -54.34
CA GLY A 723 22.25 31.11 -54.02
C GLY A 723 21.17 30.84 -55.10
N ARG A 724 19.96 31.38 -54.87
CA ARG A 724 18.88 31.70 -55.85
C ARG A 724 18.19 30.55 -56.62
N ARG A 725 16.94 30.23 -56.23
CA ARG A 725 15.76 30.19 -57.15
C ARG A 725 14.41 30.16 -56.40
N ASP A 726 13.68 31.27 -56.55
CA ASP A 726 12.24 31.47 -56.31
C ASP A 726 11.50 31.50 -57.67
N PRO A 727 10.14 31.59 -57.79
CA PRO A 727 9.14 31.84 -56.73
C PRO A 727 7.92 30.89 -56.73
N HIS A 728 7.03 31.05 -55.73
CA HIS A 728 5.54 31.10 -55.77
C HIS A 728 5.00 30.74 -54.35
N GLN A 729 4.05 31.45 -53.72
CA GLN A 729 3.33 32.69 -54.07
C GLN A 729 2.64 33.30 -52.82
N GLN A 730 2.69 34.64 -52.69
CA GLN A 730 1.86 35.56 -51.85
C GLN A 730 1.42 35.09 -50.43
N SER A 731 1.94 35.64 -49.32
CA SER A 731 1.96 37.05 -48.84
C SER A 731 0.68 37.51 -48.12
N ASP A 732 0.88 37.97 -46.88
CA ASP A 732 0.04 38.92 -46.12
C ASP A 732 -0.37 40.15 -46.98
N ALA A 733 -1.34 41.01 -46.65
CA ALA A 733 -1.46 41.69 -45.35
C ALA A 733 -2.72 42.58 -45.17
N ARG A 734 -3.15 42.68 -43.90
CA ARG A 734 -3.64 43.87 -43.15
C ARG A 734 -4.66 44.85 -43.78
N GLY A 735 -5.81 44.94 -43.12
CA GLY A 735 -6.57 46.18 -42.88
C GLY A 735 -8.06 45.94 -42.64
N ALA A 736 -8.85 46.80 -41.98
CA ALA A 736 -8.59 47.81 -40.95
C ALA A 736 -9.98 48.32 -40.47
N ALA A 737 -10.18 48.60 -39.17
CA ALA A 737 -11.48 48.94 -38.56
C ALA A 737 -12.52 47.78 -38.60
N ASP A 738 -13.54 47.71 -37.74
CA ASP A 738 -14.22 48.81 -37.03
C ASP A 738 -14.78 48.42 -35.64
N LEU A 739 -15.29 49.43 -34.91
CA LEU A 739 -16.19 49.39 -33.74
C LEU A 739 -15.86 48.44 -32.55
N PHE A 740 -15.31 49.02 -31.47
CA PHE A 740 -16.06 49.34 -30.22
C PHE A 740 -15.13 49.83 -29.10
N ARG A 741 -15.50 50.91 -28.39
CA ARG A 741 -14.79 51.36 -27.16
C ARG A 741 -15.71 52.08 -26.16
N GLN A 742 -15.88 51.46 -25.00
CA GLN A 742 -16.13 52.01 -23.64
C GLN A 742 -16.71 53.45 -23.48
N ARG A 743 -17.74 53.62 -22.61
CA ARG A 743 -17.55 54.15 -21.22
C ARG A 743 -18.80 54.31 -20.34
N ARG A 744 -18.64 53.89 -19.06
CA ARG A 744 -19.07 54.53 -17.78
C ARG A 744 -20.51 55.05 -17.52
N ARG A 745 -21.15 54.39 -16.52
CA ARG A 745 -21.51 54.91 -15.16
C ARG A 745 -22.87 55.62 -14.94
N ALA A 746 -23.63 55.06 -13.97
CA ALA A 746 -24.83 55.59 -13.28
C ALA A 746 -26.12 55.68 -14.15
N GLU A 747 -27.36 55.66 -13.63
CA GLU A 747 -27.87 55.93 -12.26
C GLU A 747 -28.92 54.90 -11.73
N ARG A 748 -29.65 55.26 -10.66
CA ARG A 748 -30.58 54.44 -9.86
C ARG A 748 -31.92 54.14 -10.56
N THR A 749 -32.46 52.94 -10.36
CA THR A 749 -33.85 52.68 -9.87
C THR A 749 -34.07 51.18 -9.65
N GLY A 750 -35.07 50.81 -8.85
CA GLY A 750 -35.52 49.42 -8.72
C GLY A 750 -36.73 49.25 -7.78
N PRO A 751 -37.58 48.24 -7.99
CA PRO A 751 -38.52 47.71 -6.99
C PRO A 751 -37.88 46.50 -6.26
N ALA A 752 -37.83 46.42 -4.94
CA ALA A 752 -38.93 46.36 -3.97
C ALA A 752 -39.65 44.99 -3.95
N ALA A 753 -39.26 44.14 -3.00
CA ALA A 753 -39.93 42.87 -2.68
C ALA A 753 -40.84 43.06 -1.43
N PRO A 754 -41.93 42.28 -1.29
CA PRO A 754 -42.89 42.44 -0.19
C PRO A 754 -42.39 41.83 1.14
N PRO A 755 -42.82 42.37 2.30
CA PRO A 755 -42.43 41.88 3.63
C PRO A 755 -43.39 40.82 4.21
N PRO A 756 -42.96 40.05 5.22
CA PRO A 756 -43.85 39.22 6.04
C PRO A 756 -44.59 40.05 7.11
N HIS A 757 -45.78 39.60 7.51
CA HIS A 757 -46.59 40.19 8.59
C HIS A 757 -46.91 39.17 9.71
N PRO A 758 -47.31 39.63 10.91
CA PRO A 758 -46.73 39.08 12.14
C PRO A 758 -47.63 38.12 12.93
N GLN A 759 -47.02 37.48 13.93
CA GLN A 759 -47.70 36.74 14.99
C GLN A 759 -48.60 37.66 15.85
N ALA A 760 -49.75 37.12 16.25
CA ALA A 760 -50.51 37.58 17.42
C ALA A 760 -50.77 36.36 18.33
N GLY A 761 -50.49 36.47 19.62
CA GLY A 761 -50.61 35.36 20.57
C GLY A 761 -51.81 35.49 21.50
N GLN A 762 -52.34 34.35 21.95
CA GLN A 762 -53.21 34.25 23.13
C GLN A 762 -52.81 33.04 23.99
N LEU A 763 -53.11 33.14 25.29
CA LEU A 763 -52.67 32.23 26.36
C LEU A 763 -53.78 31.20 26.74
N PRO A 764 -53.48 30.15 27.53
CA PRO A 764 -54.10 28.84 27.35
C PRO A 764 -55.34 28.55 28.21
N ARG A 765 -55.98 27.40 27.94
CA ARG A 765 -56.92 26.72 28.85
C ARG A 765 -56.64 25.22 28.94
N THR A 766 -56.10 24.78 30.07
CA THR A 766 -56.41 23.48 30.70
C THR A 766 -57.85 23.51 31.27
N PRO A 767 -58.58 22.39 31.44
CA PRO A 767 -58.19 21.14 32.14
C PRO A 767 -58.32 19.87 31.25
N GLY A 768 -58.05 18.63 31.69
CA GLY A 768 -57.58 18.13 32.99
C GLY A 768 -57.41 16.59 32.98
N HIS A 769 -56.97 15.99 34.10
CA HIS A 769 -56.67 14.55 34.18
C HIS A 769 -57.85 13.61 33.88
N ARG A 770 -57.56 12.51 33.17
CA ARG A 770 -57.68 11.16 33.75
C ARG A 770 -56.78 10.15 33.03
N ALA A 771 -56.37 9.11 33.75
CA ALA A 771 -55.59 7.99 33.23
C ALA A 771 -56.41 6.70 33.29
N ALA A 772 -56.14 5.77 32.36
CA ALA A 772 -56.59 4.39 32.42
C ALA A 772 -55.63 3.46 31.64
N HIS A 773 -54.90 2.61 32.36
CA HIS A 773 -54.47 1.30 31.85
C HIS A 773 -55.64 0.31 32.04
N PRO A 774 -55.71 -0.75 31.23
CA PRO A 774 -55.04 -2.02 31.56
C PRO A 774 -53.92 -2.34 30.52
N ALA A 775 -53.05 -3.35 30.59
CA ALA A 775 -53.18 -4.81 30.85
C ALA A 775 -54.04 -5.54 29.78
N GLY A 776 -53.64 -6.63 29.14
CA GLY A 776 -52.37 -7.38 29.18
C GLY A 776 -52.56 -8.78 29.75
N GLU A 777 -52.78 -9.78 28.89
CA GLU A 777 -52.87 -11.19 29.27
C GLU A 777 -52.50 -12.13 28.09
N ASP A 778 -52.23 -13.40 28.39
CA ASP A 778 -51.29 -14.25 27.65
C ASP A 778 -51.78 -15.02 26.42
N GLY A 779 -50.79 -15.30 25.57
CA GLY A 779 -50.84 -16.17 24.41
C GLY A 779 -51.29 -17.63 24.63
N ARG A 780 -52.00 -18.11 23.60
CA ARG A 780 -51.96 -19.45 22.98
C ARG A 780 -52.49 -19.27 21.54
N GLY A 781 -52.06 -20.01 20.51
CA GLY A 781 -51.10 -21.11 20.50
C GLY A 781 -51.71 -22.39 19.95
N ASP A 782 -52.02 -22.44 18.64
CA ASP A 782 -52.22 -23.68 17.91
C ASP A 782 -52.03 -23.52 16.39
N HIS A 783 -51.54 -24.57 15.73
CA HIS A 783 -51.54 -24.73 14.26
C HIS A 783 -52.61 -25.76 13.88
N PRO A 784 -53.25 -25.64 12.70
CA PRO A 784 -52.95 -26.66 11.68
C PRO A 784 -53.07 -26.19 10.22
N GLY A 785 -52.49 -26.98 9.30
CA GLY A 785 -53.06 -27.20 7.97
C GLY A 785 -52.56 -26.34 6.81
N LEU A 786 -51.56 -26.85 6.07
CA LEU A 786 -51.41 -26.53 4.64
C LEU A 786 -52.61 -27.08 3.87
N PRO A 787 -52.96 -26.47 2.72
CA PRO A 787 -52.87 -27.27 1.50
C PRO A 787 -52.37 -26.54 0.24
N ALA A 788 -51.58 -27.28 -0.55
CA ALA A 788 -51.47 -27.26 -2.01
C ALA A 788 -51.27 -25.93 -2.76
N GLU A 789 -50.12 -25.84 -3.42
CA GLU A 789 -49.85 -24.88 -4.51
C GLU A 789 -50.92 -24.95 -5.62
N ARG A 790 -51.30 -23.80 -6.17
CA ARG A 790 -51.98 -23.70 -7.48
C ARG A 790 -51.31 -22.62 -8.31
N SER A 791 -50.72 -23.03 -9.44
CA SER A 791 -50.09 -22.11 -10.39
C SER A 791 -51.13 -21.13 -10.97
N PRO A 792 -50.77 -19.85 -11.18
CA PRO A 792 -51.66 -18.91 -11.86
C PRO A 792 -51.85 -19.34 -13.32
N ARG A 793 -53.12 -19.55 -13.73
CA ARG A 793 -53.47 -19.74 -15.14
C ARG A 793 -53.36 -18.41 -15.89
N ALA A 794 -52.82 -18.45 -17.10
CA ALA A 794 -52.73 -17.26 -17.96
C ALA A 794 -54.12 -16.69 -18.27
N ARG A 795 -54.27 -15.36 -18.17
CA ARG A 795 -55.40 -14.63 -18.79
C ARG A 795 -55.25 -14.68 -20.32
N PRO A 796 -56.33 -14.87 -21.09
CA PRO A 796 -56.28 -14.75 -22.55
C PRO A 796 -56.14 -13.27 -22.94
N ARG A 797 -55.32 -13.00 -23.96
CA ARG A 797 -55.39 -11.72 -24.68
C ARG A 797 -56.68 -11.71 -25.51
N PHE A 798 -57.56 -10.75 -25.24
CA PHE A 798 -58.48 -10.27 -26.27
C PHE A 798 -57.76 -9.32 -27.23
N ARG A 799 -58.40 -9.03 -28.36
CA ARG A 799 -57.83 -8.38 -29.55
C ARG A 799 -58.45 -7.01 -29.77
#